data_AF-A0A7J0G3X3-F1
#
_entry.id   AF-A0A7J0G3X3-F1
#
_cell.length_a   1.000
_cell.length_b   1.000
_cell.length_c   1.000
_cell.angle_alpha   90.00
_cell.angle_beta   90.00
_cell.angle_gamma   90.00
#
_symmetry.space_group_name_H-M   'P 1'
#
loop_
_entity.id
_entity.type
_entity.pdbx_description
1 polymer ?
#
loop_
_entity_poly.entity_id
_entity_poly.type
_entity_poly.pdbx_seq_one_letter_code
_entity_poly.pdbx_strand_id
1 'polypeptide(L)'
;MENLSRTAYYSFILFLLSARAVSGRPFQYSATDNLISDGINRVQFNQSSFLLLKGVDASEELCEQMYGFLPCSYTGLGHLFLIVVYEYLLFHGESYVASGGERVFKILGPGIFGASAFHVIGFLPESVILLASGLLNTKETAQEYVYTGVGLLAGSTIFLLTILWGTCVIVASTRNVSNNSKSIPSVDSNPGQNPFQRFFSFFTGYGITVDVETGYTARIMVLSVIPFLVIQIPTVFNFSSSVGHVVGIIALAISVLLLLVYFFYQMFEPWIQNRRLEYVKHEHLVVDILRHVHKHTLGRLLTEDGAPNVQAIKSIFEEVDEDGDKLVSLDELRKLLHEIKYKRWHADKDTAVAKVMEEFDIDSDEKINEDEFVNGFTKWIDDIKLTMDKQYHSVRSLKDLYMKRRKEHELKKQLMSEILGHVQSSAMGTLLTEDGKPNIPAIKRLFAEIDRDNDNYISQSELRKLVVDIKFRNMPVDADEVVEKIMEELDINEDEMINEEEFIAGFSKWLKATNNNAPHSPESEDEIYQKKWKETDSLVEERSVDRSYWAWTKAIMLLVMGVAILGVLAEPLIYSVQNFSQSANIPSFFISFILVPLATNARGAISAITASSRKTPRTTSLTFSEIYGGVFMNNVLGFCVLLSLIYFRGLSWDFSAEVLVVLIVCVIMGVATSLSSAFPVWTSLVAFLLYPLSLILVYILDDYFQWS
;
A
#
# COMPACT_ATOMS: atom_id res chain seq x y z
N MET A 1 -9.20 -12.44 -11.27
CA MET A 1 -7.85 -12.38 -10.65
C MET A 1 -7.71 -13.33 -9.45
N GLU A 2 -8.77 -13.71 -8.74
CA GLU A 2 -8.75 -14.76 -7.70
C GLU A 2 -8.19 -16.10 -8.15
N ASN A 3 -8.46 -16.53 -9.39
CA ASN A 3 -7.91 -17.79 -9.89
C ASN A 3 -6.39 -17.76 -10.09
N LEU A 4 -5.79 -16.59 -10.31
CA LEU A 4 -4.34 -16.46 -10.49
C LEU A 4 -3.60 -16.43 -9.13
N SER A 5 -4.21 -15.82 -8.11
CA SER A 5 -3.68 -15.85 -6.74
C SER A 5 -3.86 -17.23 -6.12
N ARG A 6 -4.98 -17.92 -6.39
CA ARG A 6 -5.16 -19.33 -6.00
C ARG A 6 -4.18 -20.25 -6.71
N THR A 7 -3.95 -20.11 -8.02
CA THR A 7 -2.96 -20.95 -8.71
C THR A 7 -1.54 -20.63 -8.29
N ALA A 8 -1.19 -19.37 -8.00
CA ALA A 8 0.10 -19.02 -7.42
C ALA A 8 0.26 -19.60 -6.00
N TYR A 9 -0.80 -19.54 -5.17
CA TYR A 9 -0.81 -20.12 -3.82
C TYR A 9 -0.73 -21.64 -3.86
N TYR A 10 -1.46 -22.31 -4.75
CA TYR A 10 -1.39 -23.76 -4.92
C TYR A 10 -0.07 -24.19 -5.57
N SER A 11 0.50 -23.43 -6.50
CA SER A 11 1.84 -23.67 -7.04
C SER A 11 2.93 -23.44 -5.99
N PHE A 12 2.76 -22.46 -5.10
CA PHE A 12 3.66 -22.21 -3.98
C PHE A 12 3.55 -23.33 -2.93
N ILE A 13 2.35 -23.83 -2.64
CA ILE A 13 2.14 -25.01 -1.80
C ILE A 13 2.69 -26.27 -2.48
N LEU A 14 2.54 -26.42 -3.80
CA LEU A 14 3.09 -27.55 -4.56
C LEU A 14 4.62 -27.51 -4.56
N PHE A 15 5.20 -26.31 -4.61
CA PHE A 15 6.64 -26.05 -4.48
C PHE A 15 7.15 -26.31 -3.05
N LEU A 16 6.38 -25.96 -2.01
CA LEU A 16 6.66 -26.34 -0.63
C LEU A 16 6.50 -27.85 -0.38
N LEU A 17 5.58 -28.51 -1.08
CA LEU A 17 5.39 -29.96 -1.01
C LEU A 17 6.44 -30.73 -1.80
N SER A 18 7.00 -30.17 -2.88
CA SER A 18 8.17 -30.74 -3.58
C SER A 18 9.48 -30.50 -2.82
N ALA A 19 9.52 -29.55 -1.88
CA ALA A 19 10.63 -29.36 -0.93
C ALA A 19 10.73 -30.43 0.18
N ARG A 20 9.95 -31.52 0.11
CA ARG A 20 10.05 -32.69 1.02
C ARG A 20 11.40 -33.43 0.98
N ALA A 21 12.36 -33.00 0.16
CA ALA A 21 13.74 -33.47 0.23
C ALA A 21 14.58 -32.78 1.32
N VAL A 22 14.04 -31.78 2.04
CA VAL A 22 14.73 -31.15 3.17
C VAL A 22 14.37 -31.89 4.46
N SER A 23 15.28 -32.78 4.88
CA SER A 23 15.15 -33.52 6.15
C SER A 23 15.44 -32.58 7.33
N GLY A 24 14.44 -31.87 7.82
CA GLY A 24 14.50 -31.23 9.14
C GLY A 24 14.26 -32.26 10.24
N ARG A 25 15.32 -32.68 10.96
CA ARG A 25 15.15 -33.41 12.23
C ARG A 25 14.75 -32.41 13.32
N PRO A 26 13.61 -32.60 14.01
CA PRO A 26 13.32 -31.80 15.20
C PRO A 26 14.20 -32.31 16.35
N PHE A 27 15.07 -31.46 16.89
CA PHE A 27 15.79 -31.77 18.12
C PHE A 27 14.82 -31.60 19.31
N GLN A 28 14.36 -32.74 19.84
CA GLN A 28 13.79 -32.86 21.17
C GLN A 28 14.97 -33.10 22.13
N TYR A 29 15.18 -32.22 23.12
CA TYR A 29 16.05 -32.57 24.25
C TYR A 29 15.34 -32.31 25.57
N SER A 30 14.93 -33.42 26.18
CA SER A 30 14.54 -33.54 27.57
C SER A 30 15.75 -33.23 28.47
N ALA A 31 15.52 -32.44 29.51
CA ALA A 31 16.45 -32.28 30.61
C ALA A 31 16.64 -33.61 31.35
N THR A 32 17.89 -34.07 31.50
CA THR A 32 18.45 -34.63 32.75
C THR A 32 19.93 -35.01 32.61
N ASP A 33 20.66 -34.71 33.69
CA ASP A 33 21.90 -35.33 34.21
C ASP A 33 23.30 -34.91 33.73
N ASN A 34 23.84 -33.95 34.50
CA ASN A 34 25.10 -34.01 35.27
C ASN A 34 26.29 -34.79 34.69
N LEU A 35 27.40 -34.08 34.45
CA LEU A 35 28.74 -34.44 34.92
C LEU A 35 29.68 -33.21 34.91
N ILE A 36 30.37 -33.03 36.03
CA ILE A 36 31.35 -31.97 36.35
C ILE A 36 32.72 -32.34 35.76
N SER A 37 33.49 -31.36 35.25
CA SER A 37 34.96 -31.42 35.18
C SER A 37 35.59 -30.05 35.41
N ASP A 38 36.44 -29.93 36.44
CA ASP A 38 37.48 -28.90 36.59
C ASP A 38 38.60 -29.12 35.53
N GLY A 39 39.52 -28.22 35.16
CA GLY A 39 39.89 -26.86 35.55
C GLY A 39 41.16 -26.42 34.77
N ILE A 40 41.26 -25.11 34.48
CA ILE A 40 42.47 -24.25 34.45
C ILE A 40 43.50 -24.28 33.28
N ASN A 41 43.85 -23.03 32.82
CA ASN A 41 44.98 -22.49 32.01
C ASN A 41 44.78 -22.42 30.47
N ARG A 42 45.11 -21.35 29.70
CA ARG A 42 45.76 -20.03 29.92
C ARG A 42 45.66 -19.16 28.62
N VAL A 43 45.63 -17.82 28.78
CA VAL A 43 46.13 -16.75 27.86
C VAL A 43 45.32 -16.35 26.60
N GLN A 44 44.49 -15.32 26.80
CA GLN A 44 44.31 -14.06 26.05
C GLN A 44 44.75 -13.91 24.58
N PHE A 45 43.79 -13.66 23.69
CA PHE A 45 43.86 -12.62 22.65
C PHE A 45 42.49 -11.96 22.47
N ASN A 46 42.48 -10.62 22.48
CA ASN A 46 41.28 -9.77 22.33
C ASN A 46 40.66 -9.93 20.94
N GLN A 47 39.37 -10.29 20.90
CA GLN A 47 38.50 -9.94 19.78
C GLN A 47 37.11 -9.66 20.35
N SER A 48 36.76 -8.38 20.44
CA SER A 48 35.50 -7.90 20.98
C SER A 48 34.42 -7.93 19.91
N SER A 49 33.57 -8.95 19.97
CA SER A 49 32.24 -8.95 19.37
C SER A 49 31.25 -9.16 20.51
N PHE A 50 30.48 -8.12 20.80
CA PHE A 50 29.53 -8.05 21.91
C PHE A 50 28.27 -8.85 21.56
N LEU A 51 28.32 -10.17 21.79
CA LEU A 51 27.23 -11.13 22.04
C LEU A 51 27.70 -12.54 21.63
N LEU A 52 28.33 -13.25 22.57
CA LEU A 52 28.82 -14.61 22.35
C LEU A 52 28.17 -15.53 23.39
N LEU A 53 27.07 -16.20 23.01
CA LEU A 53 26.52 -17.33 23.76
C LEU A 53 27.05 -18.60 23.09
N LYS A 54 28.30 -18.96 23.41
CA LYS A 54 29.00 -20.11 22.84
C LYS A 54 28.75 -21.36 23.69
N GLY A 55 27.90 -22.26 23.20
CA GLY A 55 27.88 -23.67 23.58
C GLY A 55 28.78 -24.43 22.61
N VAL A 56 29.79 -25.10 23.15
CA VAL A 56 30.75 -25.94 22.43
C VAL A 56 30.25 -27.39 22.48
N ASP A 57 30.10 -28.05 21.33
CA ASP A 57 30.69 -29.37 21.09
C ASP A 57 30.37 -29.94 19.69
N ALA A 58 31.37 -30.67 19.17
CA ALA A 58 31.38 -31.61 18.06
C ALA A 58 31.50 -31.09 16.61
N SER A 59 32.62 -31.47 16.01
CA SER A 59 33.04 -31.35 14.62
C SER A 59 32.25 -32.25 13.66
N GLU A 60 31.40 -31.63 12.85
CA GLU A 60 31.05 -31.99 11.48
C GLU A 60 31.00 -30.65 10.70
N GLU A 61 31.16 -30.62 9.37
CA GLU A 61 31.03 -29.42 8.52
C GLU A 61 29.58 -28.88 8.57
N LEU A 62 29.20 -28.35 9.72
CA LEU A 62 27.91 -27.75 9.98
C LEU A 62 27.96 -26.34 9.42
N CYS A 63 27.18 -26.16 8.36
CA CYS A 63 26.82 -24.89 7.79
C CYS A 63 26.68 -23.80 8.87
N GLU A 64 27.56 -22.80 8.85
CA GLU A 64 27.62 -21.76 9.86
C GLU A 64 26.46 -20.77 9.67
N GLN A 65 25.72 -20.53 10.74
CA GLN A 65 24.64 -19.55 10.75
C GLN A 65 25.24 -18.15 10.94
N MET A 66 25.16 -17.28 9.91
CA MET A 66 25.77 -15.92 9.92
C MET A 66 25.48 -15.10 11.18
N TYR A 67 24.26 -15.19 11.73
CA TYR A 67 23.88 -14.52 12.98
C TYR A 67 23.38 -15.49 14.07
N GLY A 68 23.61 -16.80 13.92
CA GLY A 68 23.16 -17.83 14.88
C GLY A 68 21.65 -18.10 14.93
N PHE A 69 20.84 -17.35 14.16
CA PHE A 69 19.38 -17.58 14.05
C PHE A 69 18.88 -17.70 12.61
N LEU A 70 19.65 -17.20 11.64
CA LEU A 70 19.26 -17.26 10.23
C LEU A 70 19.53 -18.64 9.63
N PRO A 71 18.61 -19.15 8.79
CA PRO A 71 18.77 -20.46 8.16
C PRO A 71 19.94 -20.45 7.18
N CYS A 72 20.59 -21.60 7.07
CA CYS A 72 21.75 -21.77 6.22
C CYS A 72 21.58 -23.09 5.42
N SER A 73 22.23 -23.18 4.26
CA SER A 73 22.13 -24.32 3.33
C SER A 73 23.51 -24.73 2.84
N TYR A 74 23.65 -26.01 2.49
CA TYR A 74 24.82 -26.59 1.81
C TYR A 74 24.56 -26.89 0.32
N THR A 75 23.30 -26.76 -0.13
CA THR A 75 22.91 -27.03 -1.53
C THR A 75 22.67 -25.72 -2.28
N GLY A 76 23.04 -25.69 -3.56
CA GLY A 76 22.73 -24.56 -4.44
C GLY A 76 21.24 -24.22 -4.48
N LEU A 77 20.36 -25.22 -4.55
CA LEU A 77 18.91 -25.00 -4.50
C LEU A 77 18.43 -24.44 -3.15
N GLY A 78 19.08 -24.82 -2.06
CA GLY A 78 18.78 -24.22 -0.76
C GLY A 78 19.26 -22.77 -0.66
N HIS A 79 20.38 -22.39 -1.30
CA HIS A 79 20.75 -20.97 -1.43
C HIS A 79 19.74 -20.19 -2.27
N LEU A 80 19.25 -20.76 -3.38
CA LEU A 80 18.17 -20.15 -4.17
C LEU A 80 16.89 -19.95 -3.34
N PHE A 81 16.52 -20.95 -2.54
CA PHE A 81 15.38 -20.83 -1.61
C PHE A 81 15.61 -19.72 -0.58
N LEU A 82 16.82 -19.63 -0.02
CA LEU A 82 17.19 -18.56 0.93
C LEU A 82 17.13 -17.18 0.28
N ILE A 83 17.60 -17.03 -0.98
CA ILE A 83 17.47 -15.77 -1.74
C ILE A 83 16.00 -15.35 -1.82
N VAL A 84 15.10 -16.25 -2.22
CA VAL A 84 13.66 -15.95 -2.31
C VAL A 84 13.07 -15.56 -0.95
N VAL A 85 13.45 -16.24 0.13
CA VAL A 85 12.98 -15.90 1.48
C VAL A 85 13.51 -14.53 1.92
N TYR A 86 14.80 -14.24 1.72
CA TYR A 86 15.39 -12.96 2.07
C TYR A 86 14.83 -11.82 1.24
N GLU A 87 14.60 -12.03 -0.05
CA GLU A 87 13.91 -11.08 -0.93
C GLU A 87 12.49 -10.79 -0.44
N TYR A 88 11.74 -11.80 -0.02
CA TYR A 88 10.41 -11.62 0.56
C TYR A 88 10.46 -10.80 1.87
N LEU A 89 11.44 -11.04 2.73
CA LEU A 89 11.62 -10.27 3.97
C LEU A 89 12.09 -8.83 3.69
N LEU A 90 12.95 -8.62 2.70
CA LEU A 90 13.38 -7.29 2.26
C LEU A 90 12.22 -6.50 1.65
N PHE A 91 11.30 -7.16 0.93
CA PHE A 91 10.05 -6.54 0.46
C PHE A 91 9.20 -5.99 1.63
N HIS A 92 9.12 -6.71 2.75
CA HIS A 92 8.48 -6.18 3.96
C HIS A 92 9.26 -5.01 4.58
N GLY A 93 10.59 -5.10 4.62
CA GLY A 93 11.47 -4.00 5.05
C GLY A 93 11.24 -2.72 4.23
N GLU A 94 11.20 -2.84 2.90
CA GLU A 94 10.89 -1.76 1.97
C GLU A 94 9.47 -1.20 2.19
N SER A 95 8.50 -2.07 2.46
CA SER A 95 7.12 -1.67 2.79
C SER A 95 7.05 -0.84 4.07
N TYR A 96 7.83 -1.17 5.11
CA TYR A 96 7.94 -0.36 6.32
C TYR A 96 8.58 1.00 6.06
N VAL A 97 9.68 1.04 5.28
CA VAL A 97 10.34 2.29 4.88
C VAL A 97 9.35 3.17 4.09
N ALA A 98 8.62 2.59 3.15
CA ALA A 98 7.63 3.29 2.36
C ALA A 98 6.45 3.82 3.19
N SER A 99 5.91 3.01 4.09
CA SER A 99 4.80 3.43 4.98
C SER A 99 5.25 4.52 5.96
N GLY A 100 6.47 4.41 6.49
CA GLY A 100 7.11 5.45 7.29
C GLY A 100 7.28 6.74 6.49
N GLY A 101 7.80 6.65 5.27
CA GLY A 101 7.98 7.77 4.35
C GLY A 101 6.68 8.48 3.97
N GLU A 102 5.61 7.72 3.69
CA GLU A 102 4.29 8.26 3.40
C GLU A 102 3.71 9.02 4.60
N ARG A 103 3.89 8.50 5.82
CA ARG A 103 3.47 9.18 7.05
C ARG A 103 4.26 10.46 7.28
N VAL A 104 5.59 10.41 7.09
CA VAL A 104 6.46 11.60 7.18
C VAL A 104 5.99 12.65 6.16
N PHE A 105 5.71 12.25 4.92
CA PHE A 105 5.19 13.15 3.88
C PHE A 105 3.82 13.74 4.24
N LYS A 106 2.90 12.94 4.79
CA LYS A 106 1.59 13.43 5.27
C LYS A 106 1.71 14.48 6.39
N ILE A 107 2.75 14.40 7.22
CA ILE A 107 2.99 15.35 8.33
C ILE A 107 3.68 16.63 7.82
N LEU A 108 4.67 16.49 6.94
CA LEU A 108 5.43 17.62 6.36
C LEU A 108 4.63 18.41 5.32
N GLY A 109 3.68 17.76 4.64
CA GLY A 109 2.91 18.35 3.55
C GLY A 109 3.73 18.57 2.26
N PRO A 110 3.09 19.04 1.18
CA PRO A 110 3.77 19.48 -0.02
C PRO A 110 4.53 20.77 0.30
N GLY A 111 5.84 20.65 0.55
CA GLY A 111 6.71 21.75 0.93
C GLY A 111 8.18 21.37 0.81
N ILE A 112 9.05 22.34 1.07
CA ILE A 112 10.51 22.30 0.84
C ILE A 112 11.17 20.99 1.33
N PHE A 113 10.77 20.48 2.49
CA PHE A 113 11.39 19.29 3.10
C PHE A 113 10.67 17.97 2.78
N GLY A 114 9.34 17.98 2.59
CA GLY A 114 8.58 16.78 2.26
C GLY A 114 8.96 16.23 0.88
N ALA A 115 9.24 17.15 -0.05
CA ALA A 115 9.66 16.90 -1.42
C ALA A 115 10.88 15.98 -1.54
N SER A 116 12.02 16.45 -1.03
CA SER A 116 13.30 15.77 -1.17
C SER A 116 13.40 14.54 -0.25
N ALA A 117 12.84 14.64 0.97
CA ALA A 117 12.89 13.53 1.94
C ALA A 117 12.11 12.30 1.45
N PHE A 118 10.93 12.49 0.83
CA PHE A 118 10.12 11.36 0.36
C PHE A 118 10.81 10.55 -0.74
N HIS A 119 11.49 11.23 -1.68
CA HIS A 119 12.23 10.56 -2.75
C HIS A 119 13.47 9.84 -2.20
N VAL A 120 14.25 10.46 -1.32
CA VAL A 120 15.41 9.80 -0.69
C VAL A 120 14.97 8.55 0.09
N ILE A 121 13.85 8.63 0.83
CA ILE A 121 13.31 7.50 1.57
C ILE A 121 12.86 6.36 0.64
N GLY A 122 12.31 6.69 -0.54
CA GLY A 122 11.90 5.68 -1.53
C GLY A 122 13.06 4.85 -2.10
N PHE A 123 14.26 5.43 -2.21
CA PHE A 123 15.46 4.80 -2.78
C PHE A 123 16.53 4.40 -1.74
N LEU A 124 16.19 4.57 -0.46
CA LEU A 124 17.00 4.16 0.68
C LEU A 124 17.31 2.65 0.69
N PRO A 125 16.40 1.72 0.31
CA PRO A 125 16.66 0.29 0.37
C PRO A 125 17.87 -0.18 -0.44
N GLU A 126 17.97 0.21 -1.71
CA GLU A 126 19.09 -0.17 -2.57
C GLU A 126 20.41 0.43 -2.04
N SER A 127 20.36 1.68 -1.56
CA SER A 127 21.51 2.37 -0.97
C SER A 127 21.98 1.70 0.32
N VAL A 128 21.06 1.25 1.18
CA VAL A 128 21.38 0.55 2.43
C VAL A 128 21.95 -0.83 2.15
N ILE A 129 21.37 -1.57 1.20
CA ILE A 129 21.90 -2.87 0.80
C ILE A 129 23.34 -2.71 0.34
N LEU A 130 23.60 -1.81 -0.63
CA LEU A 130 24.94 -1.55 -1.15
C LEU A 130 25.94 -1.10 -0.07
N LEU A 131 25.51 -0.25 0.86
CA LEU A 131 26.34 0.24 1.96
C LEU A 131 26.65 -0.87 2.97
N ALA A 132 25.68 -1.71 3.31
CA ALA A 132 25.86 -2.87 4.19
C ALA A 132 26.83 -3.89 3.57
N SER A 133 26.77 -4.11 2.25
CA SER A 133 27.67 -5.00 1.50
C SER A 133 29.15 -4.69 1.72
N GLY A 134 29.50 -3.40 1.76
CA GLY A 134 30.91 -2.99 1.82
C GLY A 134 31.41 -2.55 3.20
N LEU A 135 30.52 -2.24 4.15
CA LEU A 135 30.92 -1.78 5.49
C LEU A 135 31.05 -2.88 6.54
N LEU A 136 30.43 -4.04 6.37
CA LEU A 136 30.39 -5.04 7.45
C LEU A 136 31.55 -6.04 7.41
N ASN A 137 32.31 -6.07 6.30
CA ASN A 137 33.22 -7.18 6.00
C ASN A 137 34.68 -6.77 5.74
N THR A 138 35.57 -7.78 5.66
CA THR A 138 36.99 -7.62 5.27
C THR A 138 37.12 -7.09 3.85
N LYS A 139 38.29 -6.54 3.47
CA LYS A 139 38.46 -5.85 2.18
C LYS A 139 38.20 -6.77 0.98
N GLU A 140 38.65 -8.01 1.07
CA GLU A 140 38.55 -9.02 0.01
C GLU A 140 37.09 -9.43 -0.20
N THR A 141 36.40 -9.79 0.88
CA THR A 141 34.96 -10.12 0.87
C THR A 141 34.10 -8.90 0.48
N ALA A 142 34.49 -7.70 0.89
CA ALA A 142 33.78 -6.47 0.54
C ALA A 142 33.83 -6.20 -0.97
N GLN A 143 34.92 -6.54 -1.66
CA GLN A 143 35.02 -6.38 -3.11
C GLN A 143 33.98 -7.23 -3.85
N GLU A 144 33.87 -8.51 -3.49
CA GLU A 144 32.89 -9.41 -4.12
C GLU A 144 31.43 -9.09 -3.75
N TYR A 145 31.21 -8.59 -2.53
CA TYR A 145 29.89 -8.17 -2.07
C TYR A 145 29.46 -6.87 -2.76
N VAL A 146 30.39 -5.93 -2.96
CA VAL A 146 30.16 -4.71 -3.73
C VAL A 146 29.91 -5.03 -5.20
N TYR A 147 30.64 -5.98 -5.80
CA TYR A 147 30.37 -6.47 -7.16
C TYR A 147 28.92 -6.97 -7.30
N THR A 148 28.44 -7.74 -6.31
CA THR A 148 27.04 -8.18 -6.23
C THR A 148 26.08 -6.99 -6.06
N GLY A 149 26.45 -5.98 -5.28
CA GLY A 149 25.69 -4.73 -5.10
C GLY A 149 25.61 -3.84 -6.36
N VAL A 150 26.67 -3.80 -7.17
CA VAL A 150 26.66 -3.13 -8.50
C VAL A 150 25.68 -3.83 -9.43
N GLY A 151 25.56 -5.17 -9.35
CA GLY A 151 24.53 -5.95 -10.04
C GLY A 151 23.11 -5.49 -9.71
N LEU A 152 22.81 -5.27 -8.43
CA LEU A 152 21.53 -4.71 -7.99
C LEU A 152 21.30 -3.32 -8.59
N LEU A 153 22.28 -2.42 -8.48
CA LEU A 153 22.14 -1.04 -8.96
C LEU A 153 21.89 -0.95 -10.47
N ALA A 154 22.69 -1.68 -11.25
CA ALA A 154 22.56 -1.75 -12.70
C ALA A 154 21.25 -2.45 -13.11
N GLY A 155 20.93 -3.55 -12.44
CA GLY A 155 19.73 -4.33 -12.67
C GLY A 155 18.46 -3.54 -12.41
N SER A 156 18.39 -2.76 -11.32
CA SER A 156 17.26 -1.89 -11.00
C SER A 156 17.00 -0.85 -12.08
N THR A 157 18.04 -0.09 -12.47
CA THR A 157 17.88 0.93 -13.53
C THR A 157 17.43 0.32 -14.85
N ILE A 158 18.06 -0.78 -15.27
CA ILE A 158 17.73 -1.42 -16.54
C ILE A 158 16.34 -2.06 -16.46
N PHE A 159 15.96 -2.71 -15.36
CA PHE A 159 14.62 -3.25 -15.12
C PHE A 159 13.53 -2.17 -15.25
N LEU A 160 13.74 -1.01 -14.62
CA LEU A 160 12.79 0.11 -14.67
C LEU A 160 12.60 0.63 -16.11
N LEU A 161 13.69 0.79 -16.87
CA LEU A 161 13.66 1.29 -18.25
C LEU A 161 13.20 0.28 -19.30
N THR A 162 13.20 -1.02 -18.99
CA THR A 162 12.91 -2.07 -19.97
C THR A 162 11.63 -2.81 -19.64
N ILE A 163 11.65 -3.65 -18.60
CA ILE A 163 10.54 -4.52 -18.21
C ILE A 163 9.38 -3.70 -17.65
N LEU A 164 9.64 -2.79 -16.70
CA LEU A 164 8.57 -2.00 -16.13
C LEU A 164 8.00 -1.01 -17.16
N TRP A 165 8.87 -0.24 -17.81
CA TRP A 165 8.47 0.71 -18.85
C TRP A 165 7.67 0.04 -19.97
N GLY A 166 8.16 -1.08 -20.52
CA GLY A 166 7.48 -1.82 -21.58
C GLY A 166 6.12 -2.38 -21.15
N THR A 167 6.02 -2.87 -19.91
CA THR A 167 4.75 -3.35 -19.35
C THR A 167 3.74 -2.20 -19.20
N CYS A 168 4.18 -1.03 -18.71
CA CYS A 168 3.33 0.15 -18.58
C CYS A 168 2.81 0.63 -19.95
N VAL A 169 3.64 0.61 -21.01
CA VAL A 169 3.19 0.95 -22.38
C VAL A 169 2.08 0.02 -22.86
N ILE A 170 2.23 -1.30 -22.65
CA ILE A 170 1.23 -2.29 -23.07
C ILE A 170 -0.08 -2.08 -22.29
N VAL A 171 0.01 -1.94 -20.98
CA VAL A 171 -1.15 -1.82 -20.08
C VAL A 171 -1.91 -0.52 -20.30
N ALA A 172 -1.20 0.60 -20.48
CA ALA A 172 -1.80 1.92 -20.72
C ALA A 172 -2.26 2.11 -22.17
N SER A 173 -1.90 1.22 -23.09
CA SER A 173 -2.19 1.40 -24.52
C SER A 173 -3.69 1.56 -24.79
N THR A 174 -4.02 2.61 -25.54
CA THR A 174 -5.35 2.90 -26.07
C THR A 174 -5.27 2.98 -27.59
N ARG A 175 -6.43 2.91 -28.27
CA ARG A 175 -6.47 2.95 -29.74
C ARG A 175 -6.08 4.36 -30.19
N ASN A 176 -5.14 4.48 -31.13
CA ASN A 176 -4.65 5.79 -31.58
C ASN A 176 -5.80 6.67 -32.13
N VAL A 177 -6.20 7.69 -31.38
CA VAL A 177 -7.03 8.83 -31.85
C VAL A 177 -6.10 9.88 -32.47
N SER A 178 -5.20 9.45 -33.35
CA SER A 178 -4.35 10.36 -34.13
C SER A 178 -4.61 10.13 -35.60
N ASN A 179 -5.80 10.55 -36.01
CA ASN A 179 -6.05 11.14 -37.31
C ASN A 179 -7.31 12.00 -37.17
N ASN A 180 -7.13 13.31 -37.26
CA ASN A 180 -8.20 14.27 -37.46
C ASN A 180 -8.92 13.94 -38.78
N SER A 181 -9.95 13.11 -38.70
CA SER A 181 -11.01 13.03 -39.71
C SER A 181 -12.23 12.41 -39.05
N LYS A 182 -13.33 13.16 -39.08
CA LYS A 182 -14.69 12.65 -38.85
C LYS A 182 -14.88 11.40 -39.71
N SER A 183 -14.79 10.23 -39.10
CA SER A 183 -15.62 9.07 -39.41
C SER A 183 -15.38 8.05 -38.31
N ILE A 184 -16.45 7.64 -37.64
CA ILE A 184 -16.49 6.36 -36.95
C ILE A 184 -16.41 5.31 -38.08
N PRO A 185 -15.32 4.55 -38.25
CA PRO A 185 -15.39 3.39 -39.12
C PRO A 185 -16.11 2.33 -38.30
N SER A 186 -17.25 1.90 -38.82
CA SER A 186 -17.96 0.69 -38.39
C SER A 186 -16.99 -0.47 -38.18
N VAL A 187 -17.34 -1.34 -37.25
CA VAL A 187 -16.71 -2.63 -37.01
C VAL A 187 -16.81 -3.48 -38.28
N ASP A 188 -15.89 -3.28 -39.22
CA ASP A 188 -15.61 -4.26 -40.26
C ASP A 188 -14.61 -5.26 -39.68
N SER A 189 -15.15 -6.17 -38.88
CA SER A 189 -14.53 -7.47 -38.66
C SER A 189 -14.47 -8.22 -39.99
N ASN A 190 -13.41 -7.98 -40.77
CA ASN A 190 -13.07 -8.84 -41.90
C ASN A 190 -12.84 -10.27 -41.38
N PRO A 191 -13.67 -11.27 -41.70
CA PRO A 191 -13.64 -12.59 -41.05
C PRO A 191 -12.49 -13.50 -41.53
N GLY A 192 -11.45 -12.96 -42.16
CA GLY A 192 -10.41 -13.72 -42.85
C GLY A 192 -8.97 -13.40 -42.49
N GLN A 193 -8.70 -12.59 -41.45
CA GLN A 193 -7.31 -12.25 -41.10
C GLN A 193 -6.66 -13.30 -40.19
N ASN A 194 -5.47 -13.75 -40.60
CA ASN A 194 -4.61 -14.64 -39.82
C ASN A 194 -4.33 -14.05 -38.43
N PRO A 195 -4.25 -14.87 -37.36
CA PRO A 195 -3.98 -14.40 -36.00
C PRO A 195 -2.67 -13.60 -35.90
N PHE A 196 -1.69 -13.93 -36.74
CA PHE A 196 -0.43 -13.21 -36.86
C PHE A 196 -0.59 -11.77 -37.38
N GLN A 197 -1.48 -11.56 -38.36
CA GLN A 197 -1.72 -10.25 -38.94
C GLN A 197 -2.53 -9.35 -37.99
N ARG A 198 -3.46 -9.96 -37.23
CA ARG A 198 -4.19 -9.30 -36.14
C ARG A 198 -3.23 -8.88 -35.01
N PHE A 199 -2.27 -9.73 -34.65
CA PHE A 199 -1.21 -9.41 -33.69
C PHE A 199 -0.38 -8.22 -34.17
N PHE A 200 0.15 -8.21 -35.40
CA PHE A 200 0.91 -7.06 -35.93
C PHE A 200 0.09 -5.76 -36.03
N SER A 201 -1.22 -5.84 -36.34
CA SER A 201 -2.11 -4.67 -36.35
C SER A 201 -2.33 -4.07 -34.95
N PHE A 202 -2.27 -4.89 -33.91
CA PHE A 202 -2.32 -4.44 -32.52
C PHE A 202 -1.06 -3.64 -32.14
N PHE A 203 0.12 -4.06 -32.61
CA PHE A 203 1.39 -3.38 -32.31
C PHE A 203 1.54 -2.00 -32.97
N THR A 204 0.85 -1.75 -34.08
CA THR A 204 0.93 -0.49 -34.84
C THR A 204 -0.30 0.41 -34.65
N GLY A 205 -1.46 -0.16 -34.36
CA GLY A 205 -2.73 0.58 -34.18
C GLY A 205 -3.00 1.10 -32.76
N TYR A 206 -2.23 0.64 -31.77
CA TYR A 206 -2.35 1.04 -30.37
C TYR A 206 -1.09 1.77 -29.90
N GLY A 207 -1.27 2.74 -29.02
CA GLY A 207 -0.18 3.54 -28.49
C GLY A 207 -0.60 4.32 -27.26
N ILE A 208 0.36 5.04 -26.71
CA ILE A 208 0.17 6.00 -25.63
C ILE A 208 0.66 7.37 -26.08
N THR A 209 0.04 8.42 -25.57
CA THR A 209 0.52 9.79 -25.67
C THR A 209 0.94 10.26 -24.28
N VAL A 210 2.10 10.89 -24.18
CA VAL A 210 2.63 11.48 -22.95
C VAL A 210 2.69 12.99 -23.08
N ASP A 211 2.58 13.69 -21.96
CA ASP A 211 2.70 15.14 -21.90
C ASP A 211 4.15 15.61 -22.12
N VAL A 212 4.30 16.90 -22.44
CA VAL A 212 5.62 17.51 -22.65
C VAL A 212 6.45 17.51 -21.36
N GLU A 213 5.79 17.57 -20.20
CA GLU A 213 6.37 17.51 -18.86
C GLU A 213 7.10 16.18 -18.61
N THR A 214 6.52 15.07 -19.06
CA THR A 214 7.17 13.75 -19.07
C THR A 214 8.45 13.77 -19.90
N GLY A 215 8.44 14.45 -21.05
CA GLY A 215 9.61 14.64 -21.90
C GLY A 215 10.74 15.43 -21.22
N TYR A 216 10.42 16.46 -20.45
CA TYR A 216 11.42 17.16 -19.61
C TYR A 216 12.00 16.24 -18.54
N THR A 217 11.17 15.41 -17.91
CA THR A 217 11.63 14.44 -16.89
C THR A 217 12.61 13.42 -17.49
N ALA A 218 12.35 12.94 -18.71
CA ALA A 218 13.26 12.07 -19.45
C ALA A 218 14.62 12.75 -19.75
N ARG A 219 14.63 14.05 -20.07
CA ARG A 219 15.87 14.82 -20.25
C ARG A 219 16.66 14.95 -18.96
N ILE A 220 15.99 15.19 -17.83
CA ILE A 220 16.64 15.22 -16.51
C ILE A 220 17.25 13.87 -16.19
N MET A 221 16.55 12.77 -16.47
CA MET A 221 17.09 11.42 -16.32
C MET A 221 18.37 11.21 -17.15
N VAL A 222 18.46 11.70 -18.39
CA VAL A 222 19.69 11.61 -19.21
C VAL A 222 20.87 12.32 -18.54
N LEU A 223 20.65 13.39 -17.78
CA LEU A 223 21.73 14.07 -17.03
C LEU A 223 22.36 13.17 -15.95
N SER A 224 21.65 12.14 -15.46
CA SER A 224 22.20 11.18 -14.48
C SER A 224 23.36 10.35 -15.04
N VAL A 225 23.56 10.33 -16.36
CA VAL A 225 24.62 9.58 -17.03
C VAL A 225 25.96 10.31 -17.01
N ILE A 226 25.99 11.62 -16.68
CA ILE A 226 27.22 12.42 -16.68
C ILE A 226 28.31 11.83 -15.76
N PRO A 227 28.04 11.43 -14.51
CA PRO A 227 29.03 10.77 -13.67
C PRO A 227 29.56 9.45 -14.25
N PHE A 228 28.69 8.68 -14.92
CA PHE A 228 29.08 7.45 -15.60
C PHE A 228 30.02 7.72 -16.77
N LEU A 229 29.79 8.78 -17.55
CA LEU A 229 30.73 9.19 -18.60
C LEU A 229 32.09 9.56 -18.03
N VAL A 230 32.12 10.28 -16.90
CA VAL A 230 33.37 10.73 -16.27
C VAL A 230 34.18 9.55 -15.75
N ILE A 231 33.56 8.58 -15.07
CA ILE A 231 34.29 7.43 -14.50
C ILE A 231 34.87 6.50 -15.58
N GLN A 232 34.32 6.51 -16.80
CA GLN A 232 34.80 5.69 -17.91
C GLN A 232 36.06 6.27 -18.58
N ILE A 233 36.36 7.57 -18.42
CA ILE A 233 37.50 8.24 -19.08
C ILE A 233 38.84 7.48 -18.89
N PRO A 234 39.23 7.05 -17.68
CA PRO A 234 40.50 6.34 -17.47
C PRO A 234 40.60 5.03 -18.24
N THR A 235 39.50 4.27 -18.32
CA THR A 235 39.45 3.00 -19.07
C THR A 235 39.50 3.22 -20.59
N VAL A 236 38.75 4.20 -21.10
CA VAL A 236 38.73 4.53 -22.54
C VAL A 236 40.10 4.98 -23.06
N PHE A 237 40.85 5.74 -22.25
CA PHE A 237 42.15 6.29 -22.64
C PHE A 237 43.35 5.51 -22.08
N ASN A 238 43.13 4.38 -21.39
CA ASN A 238 44.17 3.57 -20.73
C ASN A 238 45.11 4.40 -19.83
N PHE A 239 44.54 5.29 -19.00
CA PHE A 239 45.32 6.08 -18.05
C PHE A 239 45.80 5.24 -16.86
N SER A 240 46.84 5.72 -16.15
CA SER A 240 47.37 5.02 -14.98
C SER A 240 46.37 4.99 -13.81
N SER A 241 46.50 4.00 -12.92
CA SER A 241 45.63 3.80 -11.75
C SER A 241 45.54 5.04 -10.84
N SER A 242 46.62 5.82 -10.73
CA SER A 242 46.62 7.09 -9.98
C SER A 242 45.67 8.14 -10.58
N VAL A 243 45.52 8.19 -11.91
CA VAL A 243 44.55 9.07 -12.57
C VAL A 243 43.14 8.56 -12.35
N GLY A 244 42.94 7.24 -12.33
CA GLY A 244 41.67 6.60 -12.02
C GLY A 244 41.09 7.04 -10.67
N HIS A 245 41.89 7.04 -9.61
CA HIS A 245 41.44 7.52 -8.29
C HIS A 245 41.03 8.99 -8.28
N VAL A 246 41.77 9.86 -8.96
CA VAL A 246 41.45 11.29 -9.06
C VAL A 246 40.14 11.49 -9.83
N VAL A 247 39.96 10.77 -10.95
CA VAL A 247 38.73 10.82 -11.74
C VAL A 247 37.54 10.27 -10.95
N GLY A 248 37.73 9.24 -10.12
CA GLY A 248 36.71 8.74 -9.20
C GLY A 248 36.22 9.79 -8.19
N ILE A 249 37.14 10.57 -7.60
CA ILE A 249 36.78 11.67 -6.68
C ILE A 249 36.03 12.78 -7.43
N ILE A 250 36.45 13.10 -8.66
CA ILE A 250 35.74 14.08 -9.50
C ILE A 250 34.34 13.58 -9.84
N ALA A 251 34.19 12.31 -10.20
CA ALA A 251 32.89 11.70 -10.47
C ALA A 251 31.98 11.71 -9.23
N LEU A 252 32.53 11.47 -8.04
CA LEU A 252 31.80 11.57 -6.77
C LEU A 252 31.33 13.01 -6.52
N ALA A 253 32.20 14.00 -6.70
CA ALA A 253 31.86 15.42 -6.53
C ALA A 253 30.74 15.86 -7.51
N ILE A 254 30.82 15.42 -8.77
CA ILE A 254 29.78 15.69 -9.78
C ILE A 254 28.47 15.02 -9.41
N SER A 255 28.50 13.77 -8.93
CA SER A 255 27.28 13.04 -8.52
C SER A 255 26.59 13.72 -7.33
N VAL A 256 27.36 14.15 -6.33
CA VAL A 256 26.83 14.90 -5.17
C VAL A 256 26.25 16.24 -5.63
N LEU A 257 26.94 16.96 -6.52
CA LEU A 257 26.44 18.22 -7.07
C LEU A 257 25.13 18.02 -7.83
N LEU A 258 25.04 17.02 -8.70
CA LEU A 258 23.82 16.69 -9.44
C LEU A 258 22.67 16.32 -8.51
N LEU A 259 22.95 15.56 -7.44
CA LEU A 259 21.95 15.22 -6.42
C LEU A 259 21.40 16.47 -5.71
N LEU A 260 22.29 17.39 -5.30
CA LEU A 260 21.89 18.64 -4.66
C LEU A 260 21.10 19.55 -5.62
N VAL A 261 21.54 19.66 -6.88
CA VAL A 261 20.83 20.43 -7.91
C VAL A 261 19.46 19.82 -8.19
N TYR A 262 19.34 18.49 -8.23
CA TYR A 262 18.06 17.81 -8.40
C TYR A 262 17.12 18.06 -7.23
N PHE A 263 17.61 17.97 -5.98
CA PHE A 263 16.81 18.32 -4.80
C PHE A 263 16.40 19.78 -4.78
N PHE A 264 17.28 20.69 -5.22
CA PHE A 264 16.95 22.10 -5.37
C PHE A 264 15.88 22.31 -6.43
N TYR A 265 16.04 21.73 -7.63
CA TYR A 265 15.05 21.78 -8.70
C TYR A 265 13.67 21.27 -8.23
N GLN A 266 13.65 20.12 -7.55
CA GLN A 266 12.43 19.52 -7.03
C GLN A 266 11.75 20.35 -5.94
N MET A 267 12.51 21.17 -5.20
CA MET A 267 11.98 22.09 -4.21
C MET A 267 11.13 23.20 -4.84
N PHE A 268 11.53 23.69 -6.03
CA PHE A 268 10.85 24.79 -6.71
C PHE A 268 9.75 24.34 -7.67
N GLU A 269 9.78 23.10 -8.14
CA GLU A 269 8.77 22.55 -9.07
C GLU A 269 8.08 21.31 -8.47
N PRO A 270 7.17 21.46 -7.48
CA PRO A 270 6.52 20.34 -6.79
C PRO A 270 5.44 19.63 -7.63
N TRP A 271 5.48 19.73 -8.96
CA TRP A 271 4.45 19.20 -9.88
C TRP A 271 4.25 17.67 -9.73
N ILE A 272 5.33 16.91 -9.55
CA ILE A 272 5.29 15.45 -9.29
C ILE A 272 4.61 15.12 -7.94
N GLN A 273 4.71 16.03 -6.96
CA GLN A 273 4.17 15.84 -5.61
C GLN A 273 2.72 16.26 -5.50
N ASN A 274 2.34 17.35 -6.19
CA ASN A 274 0.95 17.80 -6.23
C ASN A 274 0.06 16.74 -6.90
N ARG A 275 0.57 16.03 -7.91
CA ARG A 275 -0.13 14.96 -8.64
C ARG A 275 -0.19 13.62 -7.91
N ARG A 276 0.84 13.19 -7.15
CA ARG A 276 0.74 12.01 -6.24
C ARG A 276 -0.22 12.25 -5.07
N LEU A 277 -0.17 13.46 -4.53
CA LEU A 277 -1.09 13.88 -3.49
C LEU A 277 -2.52 13.96 -4.03
N GLU A 278 -2.72 14.33 -5.30
CA GLU A 278 -4.02 14.36 -5.97
C GLU A 278 -4.75 13.01 -5.96
N TYR A 279 -4.01 11.91 -6.14
CA TYR A 279 -4.52 10.55 -6.09
C TYR A 279 -5.07 10.17 -4.70
N VAL A 280 -4.29 10.49 -3.66
CA VAL A 280 -4.70 10.28 -2.25
C VAL A 280 -5.81 11.26 -1.84
N LYS A 281 -5.76 12.50 -2.36
CA LYS A 281 -6.75 13.55 -2.15
C LYS A 281 -8.10 13.18 -2.79
N HIS A 282 -8.09 12.55 -3.97
CA HIS A 282 -9.31 12.13 -4.65
C HIS A 282 -10.02 11.02 -3.88
N GLU A 283 -9.29 9.98 -3.45
CA GLU A 283 -9.87 8.91 -2.64
C GLU A 283 -10.43 9.41 -1.30
N HIS A 284 -9.73 10.34 -0.64
CA HIS A 284 -10.24 10.98 0.58
C HIS A 284 -11.43 11.91 0.32
N LEU A 285 -11.45 12.67 -0.78
CA LEU A 285 -12.59 13.50 -1.18
C LEU A 285 -13.83 12.63 -1.41
N VAL A 286 -13.71 11.56 -2.19
CA VAL A 286 -14.82 10.63 -2.47
C VAL A 286 -15.36 10.02 -1.17
N VAL A 287 -14.47 9.56 -0.29
CA VAL A 287 -14.85 8.98 0.99
C VAL A 287 -15.47 10.02 1.94
N ASP A 288 -14.97 11.26 1.96
CA ASP A 288 -15.49 12.33 2.81
C ASP A 288 -16.85 12.84 2.29
N ILE A 289 -17.03 12.96 0.97
CA ILE A 289 -18.32 13.28 0.34
C ILE A 289 -19.33 12.18 0.65
N LEU A 290 -19.00 10.91 0.36
CA LEU A 290 -19.90 9.78 0.67
C LEU A 290 -20.23 9.69 2.16
N ARG A 291 -19.28 9.98 3.05
CA ARG A 291 -19.54 10.04 4.50
C ARG A 291 -20.53 11.14 4.85
N HIS A 292 -20.36 12.33 4.25
CA HIS A 292 -21.24 13.46 4.53
C HIS A 292 -22.64 13.24 3.96
N VAL A 293 -22.76 12.79 2.71
CA VAL A 293 -24.05 12.46 2.10
C VAL A 293 -24.75 11.36 2.90
N HIS A 294 -24.03 10.35 3.39
CA HIS A 294 -24.59 9.33 4.28
C HIS A 294 -24.96 9.85 5.69
N LYS A 295 -24.35 10.93 6.15
CA LYS A 295 -24.65 11.56 7.45
C LYS A 295 -25.92 12.41 7.38
N HIS A 296 -26.16 13.08 6.25
CA HIS A 296 -27.34 13.92 6.02
C HIS A 296 -28.54 13.11 5.53
N THR A 297 -28.34 12.04 4.77
CA THR A 297 -29.43 11.13 4.39
C THR A 297 -29.65 10.08 5.46
N LEU A 298 -30.88 9.99 5.98
CA LEU A 298 -31.35 9.19 7.11
C LEU A 298 -31.32 7.65 6.88
N GLY A 299 -30.22 7.14 6.32
CA GLY A 299 -29.98 5.73 6.09
C GLY A 299 -30.62 5.20 4.80
N ARG A 300 -29.81 5.11 3.74
CA ARG A 300 -29.59 3.93 2.86
C ARG A 300 -29.06 4.40 1.50
N LEU A 301 -27.84 4.95 1.44
CA LEU A 301 -27.07 5.01 0.18
C LEU A 301 -26.77 3.60 -0.39
N LEU A 302 -26.92 2.58 0.46
CA LEU A 302 -26.74 1.17 0.15
C LEU A 302 -28.01 0.38 0.51
N THR A 303 -28.33 -0.64 -0.27
CA THR A 303 -29.37 -1.64 -0.01
C THR A 303 -28.87 -2.69 1.01
N GLU A 304 -29.75 -3.56 1.51
CA GLU A 304 -29.44 -4.55 2.57
C GLU A 304 -28.36 -5.59 2.17
N ASP A 305 -28.18 -5.79 0.87
CA ASP A 305 -27.17 -6.64 0.23
C ASP A 305 -25.86 -5.89 -0.07
N GLY A 306 -25.79 -4.58 0.25
CA GLY A 306 -24.62 -3.74 0.02
C GLY A 306 -24.50 -3.18 -1.40
N ALA A 307 -25.51 -3.32 -2.27
CA ALA A 307 -25.54 -2.62 -3.56
C ALA A 307 -25.88 -1.12 -3.40
N PRO A 308 -25.53 -0.25 -4.38
CA PRO A 308 -25.92 1.16 -4.35
C PRO A 308 -27.45 1.31 -4.40
N ASN A 309 -28.02 2.06 -3.45
CA ASN A 309 -29.45 2.34 -3.46
C ASN A 309 -29.76 3.53 -4.37
N VAL A 310 -30.08 3.21 -5.61
CA VAL A 310 -30.41 4.18 -6.65
C VAL A 310 -31.51 5.16 -6.21
N GLN A 311 -32.50 4.70 -5.44
CA GLN A 311 -33.60 5.55 -5.01
C GLN A 311 -33.16 6.60 -3.97
N ALA A 312 -32.25 6.25 -3.08
CA ALA A 312 -31.67 7.21 -2.15
C ALA A 312 -30.76 8.22 -2.86
N ILE A 313 -29.99 7.77 -3.85
CA ILE A 313 -29.13 8.66 -4.64
C ILE A 313 -29.95 9.66 -5.46
N LYS A 314 -31.08 9.22 -6.03
CA LYS A 314 -32.03 10.13 -6.71
C LYS A 314 -32.64 11.15 -5.76
N SER A 315 -33.00 10.74 -4.54
CA SER A 315 -33.50 11.68 -3.52
C SER A 315 -32.44 12.73 -3.13
N ILE A 316 -31.15 12.37 -3.15
CA ILE A 316 -30.05 13.32 -2.91
C ILE A 316 -29.95 14.30 -4.06
N PHE A 317 -30.09 13.84 -5.31
CA PHE A 317 -30.10 14.71 -6.47
C PHE A 317 -31.19 15.79 -6.35
N GLU A 318 -32.41 15.40 -5.97
CA GLU A 318 -33.53 16.32 -5.74
C GLU A 318 -33.31 17.31 -4.58
N GLU A 319 -32.48 16.96 -3.60
CA GLU A 319 -32.13 17.84 -2.48
C GLU A 319 -31.02 18.85 -2.87
N VAL A 320 -30.18 18.50 -3.83
CA VAL A 320 -29.05 19.32 -4.31
C VAL A 320 -29.48 20.31 -5.39
N ASP A 321 -30.46 19.90 -6.21
CA ASP A 321 -31.13 20.73 -7.21
C ASP A 321 -32.04 21.77 -6.53
N GLU A 322 -31.45 22.89 -6.10
CA GLU A 322 -32.16 23.94 -5.35
C GLU A 322 -33.13 24.72 -6.26
N ASP A 323 -32.78 24.85 -7.54
CA ASP A 323 -33.59 25.61 -8.51
C ASP A 323 -34.62 24.74 -9.28
N GLY A 324 -34.53 23.42 -9.15
CA GLY A 324 -35.47 22.44 -9.68
C GLY A 324 -35.36 22.25 -11.20
N ASP A 325 -34.23 22.61 -11.80
CA ASP A 325 -34.01 22.52 -13.25
C ASP A 325 -33.59 21.12 -13.73
N LYS A 326 -33.47 20.16 -12.80
CA LYS A 326 -33.02 18.78 -13.01
C LYS A 326 -31.58 18.67 -13.50
N LEU A 327 -30.75 19.67 -13.23
CA LEU A 327 -29.33 19.71 -13.52
C LEU A 327 -28.59 20.27 -12.30
N VAL A 328 -27.56 19.58 -11.84
CA VAL A 328 -26.71 20.12 -10.77
C VAL A 328 -25.67 21.04 -11.40
N SER A 329 -25.79 22.33 -11.14
CA SER A 329 -24.85 23.35 -11.55
C SER A 329 -23.58 23.36 -10.70
N LEU A 330 -22.52 24.01 -11.21
CA LEU A 330 -21.26 24.18 -10.47
C LEU A 330 -21.47 24.87 -9.11
N ASP A 331 -22.40 25.82 -9.02
CA ASP A 331 -22.67 26.55 -7.78
C ASP A 331 -23.49 25.73 -6.76
N GLU A 332 -24.42 24.88 -7.20
CA GLU A 332 -25.14 23.94 -6.33
C GLU A 332 -24.21 22.84 -5.82
N LEU A 333 -23.36 22.30 -6.70
CA LEU A 333 -22.32 21.37 -6.32
C LEU A 333 -21.33 22.02 -5.33
N ARG A 334 -20.99 23.29 -5.54
CA ARG A 334 -20.17 24.07 -4.62
C ARG A 334 -20.86 24.22 -3.26
N LYS A 335 -22.18 24.40 -3.20
CA LYS A 335 -22.94 24.48 -1.92
C LYS A 335 -22.96 23.14 -1.19
N LEU A 336 -23.23 22.02 -1.86
CA LEU A 336 -23.12 20.69 -1.27
C LEU A 336 -21.71 20.44 -0.70
N LEU A 337 -20.68 20.83 -1.46
CA LEU A 337 -19.30 20.74 -1.01
C LEU A 337 -18.95 21.78 0.06
N HIS A 338 -19.70 22.88 0.20
CA HIS A 338 -19.51 23.89 1.23
C HIS A 338 -20.04 23.44 2.60
N GLU A 339 -21.15 22.70 2.61
CA GLU A 339 -21.76 22.14 3.82
C GLU A 339 -20.92 21.00 4.42
N ILE A 340 -20.16 20.31 3.57
CA ILE A 340 -19.04 19.45 3.98
C ILE A 340 -17.98 20.34 4.64
N LYS A 341 -18.02 20.47 5.97
CA LYS A 341 -16.95 21.10 6.76
C LYS A 341 -15.62 20.37 6.50
N TYR A 342 -14.85 20.84 5.53
CA TYR A 342 -13.46 20.42 5.33
C TYR A 342 -12.61 20.93 6.49
N LYS A 343 -12.61 20.22 7.61
CA LYS A 343 -11.77 20.56 8.77
C LYS A 343 -10.28 20.28 8.52
N ARG A 344 -9.90 19.72 7.36
CA ARG A 344 -8.62 19.01 7.20
C ARG A 344 -7.79 19.37 5.97
N TRP A 345 -8.12 20.41 5.21
CA TRP A 345 -7.42 20.66 3.95
C TRP A 345 -7.47 22.14 3.55
N HIS A 346 -6.28 22.70 3.24
CA HIS A 346 -6.13 23.90 2.40
C HIS A 346 -6.43 23.58 0.93
N ALA A 347 -7.49 22.82 0.64
CA ALA A 347 -7.90 22.56 -0.73
C ALA A 347 -8.56 23.84 -1.19
N ASP A 348 -8.04 24.41 -2.26
CA ASP A 348 -8.81 25.41 -2.97
C ASP A 348 -10.16 24.78 -3.30
N LYS A 349 -11.25 25.37 -2.79
CA LYS A 349 -12.60 24.80 -2.86
C LYS A 349 -13.00 24.55 -4.32
N ASP A 350 -12.46 25.37 -5.20
CA ASP A 350 -12.66 25.32 -6.64
C ASP A 350 -11.98 24.09 -7.26
N THR A 351 -10.88 23.60 -6.67
CA THR A 351 -10.23 22.35 -7.08
C THR A 351 -11.03 21.11 -6.71
N ALA A 352 -11.82 21.14 -5.63
CA ALA A 352 -12.68 20.02 -5.26
C ALA A 352 -13.89 19.93 -6.19
N VAL A 353 -14.56 21.07 -6.43
CA VAL A 353 -15.69 21.18 -7.36
C VAL A 353 -15.28 20.74 -8.77
N ALA A 354 -14.14 21.24 -9.27
CA ALA A 354 -13.65 20.90 -10.61
C ALA A 354 -13.38 19.40 -10.79
N LYS A 355 -12.93 18.69 -9.76
CA LYS A 355 -12.69 17.24 -9.81
C LYS A 355 -13.95 16.42 -9.81
N VAL A 356 -14.93 16.81 -8.99
CA VAL A 356 -16.22 16.13 -8.98
C VAL A 356 -16.90 16.34 -10.33
N MET A 357 -16.81 17.55 -10.90
CA MET A 357 -17.28 17.84 -12.25
C MET A 357 -16.57 16.96 -13.29
N GLU A 358 -15.24 16.89 -13.30
CA GLU A 358 -14.47 16.04 -14.24
C GLU A 358 -14.86 14.54 -14.19
N GLU A 359 -15.34 14.04 -13.05
CA GLU A 359 -15.72 12.63 -12.92
C GLU A 359 -17.20 12.33 -13.15
N PHE A 360 -18.09 13.30 -12.91
CA PHE A 360 -19.54 13.12 -13.00
C PHE A 360 -20.08 13.59 -14.35
N ASP A 361 -19.55 14.68 -14.90
CA ASP A 361 -19.93 15.26 -16.18
C ASP A 361 -19.29 14.42 -17.32
N ILE A 362 -20.06 13.49 -17.88
CA ILE A 362 -19.58 12.53 -18.89
C ILE A 362 -19.61 13.17 -20.29
N ASP A 363 -20.58 14.04 -20.55
CA ASP A 363 -20.77 14.69 -21.84
C ASP A 363 -20.05 16.06 -21.96
N SER A 364 -19.42 16.51 -20.87
CA SER A 364 -18.63 17.74 -20.76
C SER A 364 -19.44 19.01 -21.00
N ASP A 365 -20.70 19.04 -20.55
CA ASP A 365 -21.59 20.19 -20.68
C ASP A 365 -21.53 21.19 -19.50
N GLU A 366 -20.60 20.96 -18.56
CA GLU A 366 -20.38 21.72 -17.32
C GLU A 366 -21.57 21.67 -16.34
N LYS A 367 -22.49 20.72 -16.53
CA LYS A 367 -23.61 20.43 -15.65
C LYS A 367 -23.65 18.92 -15.38
N ILE A 368 -24.35 18.52 -14.33
CA ILE A 368 -24.51 17.10 -13.99
C ILE A 368 -25.99 16.77 -14.02
N ASN A 369 -26.40 15.92 -14.97
CA ASN A 369 -27.79 15.44 -15.01
C ASN A 369 -28.03 14.29 -13.99
N GLU A 370 -29.30 13.92 -13.77
CA GLU A 370 -29.67 12.89 -12.79
C GLU A 370 -28.98 11.54 -13.05
N ASP A 371 -28.86 11.12 -14.30
CA ASP A 371 -28.25 9.84 -14.68
C ASP A 371 -26.73 9.86 -14.48
N GLU A 372 -26.07 10.98 -14.78
CA GLU A 372 -24.66 11.23 -14.50
C GLU A 372 -24.37 11.25 -13.00
N PHE A 373 -25.21 11.92 -12.23
CA PHE A 373 -25.10 11.96 -10.78
C PHE A 373 -25.23 10.56 -10.17
N VAL A 374 -26.25 9.80 -10.59
CA VAL A 374 -26.47 8.42 -10.12
C VAL A 374 -25.31 7.51 -10.54
N ASN A 375 -24.84 7.60 -11.79
CA ASN A 375 -23.72 6.81 -12.28
C ASN A 375 -22.41 7.15 -11.56
N GLY A 376 -22.15 8.43 -11.29
CA GLY A 376 -20.99 8.92 -10.55
C GLY A 376 -20.95 8.35 -9.14
N PHE A 377 -22.04 8.46 -8.38
CA PHE A 377 -22.14 7.88 -7.04
C PHE A 377 -22.08 6.35 -7.04
N THR A 378 -22.73 5.69 -8.00
CA THR A 378 -22.69 4.22 -8.16
C THR A 378 -21.27 3.75 -8.40
N LYS A 379 -20.54 4.41 -9.31
CA LYS A 379 -19.14 4.13 -9.63
C LYS A 379 -18.24 4.35 -8.41
N TRP A 380 -18.40 5.46 -7.68
CA TRP A 380 -17.64 5.72 -6.46
C TRP A 380 -17.86 4.64 -5.38
N ILE A 381 -19.11 4.21 -5.19
CA ILE A 381 -19.46 3.15 -4.24
C ILE A 381 -18.81 1.82 -4.66
N ASP A 382 -18.86 1.46 -5.94
CA ASP A 382 -18.30 0.21 -6.44
C ASP A 382 -16.77 0.22 -6.49
N ASP A 383 -16.15 1.36 -6.82
CA ASP A 383 -14.69 1.55 -6.72
C ASP A 383 -14.22 1.40 -5.27
N ILE A 384 -14.97 1.92 -4.30
CA ILE A 384 -14.68 1.68 -2.88
C ILE A 384 -14.80 0.19 -2.55
N LYS A 385 -15.84 -0.53 -3.00
CA LYS A 385 -15.98 -1.98 -2.76
C LYS A 385 -14.84 -2.79 -3.37
N LEU A 386 -14.40 -2.46 -4.57
CA LEU A 386 -13.26 -3.10 -5.21
C LEU A 386 -11.96 -2.82 -4.45
N THR A 387 -11.86 -1.62 -3.86
CA THR A 387 -10.72 -1.21 -3.03
C THR A 387 -10.81 -1.82 -1.61
N MET A 388 -11.99 -2.19 -1.11
CA MET A 388 -12.19 -2.91 0.17
C MET A 388 -11.54 -4.30 0.20
N ASP A 389 -11.37 -4.92 -0.98
CA ASP A 389 -10.80 -6.27 -1.12
C ASP A 389 -9.25 -6.24 -1.25
N LYS A 390 -8.67 -5.04 -1.45
CA LYS A 390 -7.22 -4.81 -1.51
C LYS A 390 -6.77 -3.96 -0.34
N GLN A 391 -5.99 -4.57 0.54
CA GLN A 391 -5.53 -4.08 1.85
C GLN A 391 -5.06 -2.60 1.91
N TYR A 392 -5.96 -1.65 2.20
CA TYR A 392 -5.65 -0.24 2.53
C TYR A 392 -6.41 0.28 3.77
N HIS A 393 -5.79 1.19 4.52
CA HIS A 393 -6.17 1.57 5.89
C HIS A 393 -7.33 2.59 6.03
N SER A 394 -7.60 3.44 5.03
CA SER A 394 -8.68 4.45 5.04
C SER A 394 -10.07 3.80 4.97
N VAL A 395 -10.21 2.80 4.08
CA VAL A 395 -11.45 2.07 3.82
C VAL A 395 -11.77 1.06 4.93
N ARG A 396 -10.76 0.57 5.66
CA ARG A 396 -10.94 -0.32 6.84
C ARG A 396 -11.82 0.32 7.91
N SER A 397 -11.70 1.64 8.10
CA SER A 397 -12.54 2.43 9.02
C SER A 397 -14.05 2.33 8.69
N LEU A 398 -14.38 2.36 7.39
CA LEU A 398 -15.76 2.31 6.91
C LEU A 398 -16.34 0.89 7.02
N LYS A 399 -15.51 -0.14 6.77
CA LYS A 399 -15.85 -1.56 6.99
C LYS A 399 -16.12 -1.87 8.47
N ASP A 400 -15.28 -1.38 9.37
CA ASP A 400 -15.43 -1.59 10.81
C ASP A 400 -16.71 -0.91 11.34
N LEU A 401 -17.02 0.31 10.85
CA LEU A 401 -18.27 1.00 11.17
C LEU A 401 -19.51 0.24 10.67
N TYR A 402 -19.49 -0.25 9.42
CA TYR A 402 -20.60 -0.98 8.83
C TYR A 402 -20.85 -2.33 9.54
N MET A 403 -19.77 -3.08 9.79
CA MET A 403 -19.82 -4.35 10.54
C MET A 403 -20.30 -4.15 11.97
N LYS A 404 -19.86 -3.08 12.66
CA LYS A 404 -20.28 -2.78 14.03
C LYS A 404 -21.77 -2.43 14.10
N ARG A 405 -22.24 -1.51 13.26
CA ARG A 405 -23.65 -1.09 13.21
C ARG A 405 -24.61 -2.23 12.84
N ARG A 406 -24.20 -3.11 11.91
CA ARG A 406 -24.99 -4.29 11.53
C ARG A 406 -25.13 -5.28 12.69
N LYS A 407 -24.03 -5.56 13.40
CA LYS A 407 -24.05 -6.44 14.58
C LYS A 407 -24.93 -5.90 15.70
N GLU A 408 -24.89 -4.58 15.95
CA GLU A 408 -25.76 -3.93 16.95
C GLU A 408 -27.25 -4.07 16.61
N HIS A 409 -27.63 -3.86 15.34
CA HIS A 409 -29.01 -4.02 14.90
C HIS A 409 -29.50 -5.47 14.97
N GLU A 410 -28.70 -6.45 14.53
CA GLU A 410 -29.04 -7.88 14.59
C GLU A 410 -29.21 -8.33 16.05
N LEU A 411 -28.31 -7.89 16.93
CA LEU A 411 -28.36 -8.18 18.36
C LEU A 411 -29.61 -7.56 19.02
N LYS A 412 -29.94 -6.30 18.73
CA LYS A 412 -31.16 -5.65 19.25
C LYS A 412 -32.43 -6.39 18.85
N LYS A 413 -32.54 -6.82 17.59
CA LYS A 413 -33.70 -7.56 17.08
C LYS A 413 -33.83 -8.93 17.74
N GLN A 414 -32.71 -9.63 17.95
CA GLN A 414 -32.69 -10.91 18.66
C GLN A 414 -33.04 -10.78 20.15
N LEU A 415 -32.46 -9.80 20.86
CA LEU A 415 -32.78 -9.54 22.26
C LEU A 415 -34.27 -9.29 22.46
N MET A 416 -34.87 -8.46 21.61
CA MET A 416 -36.32 -8.22 21.66
C MET A 416 -37.14 -9.48 21.43
N SER A 417 -36.76 -10.31 20.45
CA SER A 417 -37.51 -11.53 20.17
C SER A 417 -37.49 -12.53 21.35
N GLU A 418 -36.38 -12.60 22.07
CA GLU A 418 -36.20 -13.51 23.21
C GLU A 418 -36.84 -12.96 24.49
N ILE A 419 -36.74 -11.66 24.75
CA ILE A 419 -37.45 -11.01 25.86
C ILE A 419 -38.97 -11.12 25.66
N LEU A 420 -39.46 -10.85 24.43
CA LEU A 420 -40.87 -11.00 24.10
C LEU A 420 -41.32 -12.46 24.24
N GLY A 421 -40.51 -13.41 23.77
CA GLY A 421 -40.78 -14.84 23.92
C GLY A 421 -40.83 -15.29 25.38
N HIS A 422 -39.94 -14.79 26.23
CA HIS A 422 -39.90 -15.10 27.65
C HIS A 422 -41.14 -14.54 28.38
N VAL A 423 -41.46 -13.27 28.17
CA VAL A 423 -42.61 -12.60 28.82
C VAL A 423 -43.95 -13.19 28.37
N GLN A 424 -44.04 -13.65 27.12
CA GLN A 424 -45.23 -14.32 26.61
C GLN A 424 -45.40 -15.74 27.19
N SER A 425 -44.29 -16.40 27.55
CA SER A 425 -44.30 -17.74 28.16
C SER A 425 -44.58 -17.75 29.67
N SER A 426 -44.25 -16.67 30.38
CA SER A 426 -44.37 -16.55 31.85
C SER A 426 -45.75 -16.09 32.34
N ALA A 427 -46.79 -16.18 31.50
CA ALA A 427 -48.18 -15.83 31.82
C ALA A 427 -48.44 -14.34 32.18
N MET A 428 -47.62 -13.41 31.66
CA MET A 428 -47.71 -11.97 32.01
C MET A 428 -48.53 -11.09 31.07
N GLY A 429 -49.18 -11.69 30.06
CA GLY A 429 -49.93 -10.96 29.04
C GLY A 429 -49.03 -10.36 27.95
N THR A 430 -49.63 -9.82 26.89
CA THR A 430 -48.87 -9.22 25.78
C THR A 430 -48.33 -7.85 26.19
N LEU A 431 -47.02 -7.64 25.96
CA LEU A 431 -46.35 -6.32 26.10
C LEU A 431 -46.86 -5.27 25.10
N LEU A 432 -47.71 -5.69 24.16
CA LEU A 432 -48.44 -4.85 23.22
C LEU A 432 -49.94 -4.99 23.48
N THR A 433 -50.68 -3.88 23.40
CA THR A 433 -52.14 -3.90 23.32
C THR A 433 -52.59 -4.37 21.93
N GLU A 434 -53.87 -4.73 21.77
CA GLU A 434 -54.43 -5.17 20.48
C GLU A 434 -54.26 -4.11 19.36
N ASP A 435 -54.06 -2.83 19.73
CA ASP A 435 -53.80 -1.71 18.83
C ASP A 435 -52.31 -1.52 18.48
N GLY A 436 -51.42 -2.42 18.89
CA GLY A 436 -49.97 -2.35 18.61
C GLY A 436 -49.20 -1.29 19.41
N LYS A 437 -49.79 -0.76 20.51
CA LYS A 437 -49.13 0.18 21.42
C LYS A 437 -48.48 -0.55 22.61
N PRO A 438 -47.39 -0.03 23.20
CA PRO A 438 -46.79 -0.58 24.40
C PRO A 438 -47.80 -0.68 25.55
N ASN A 439 -47.96 -1.86 26.13
CA ASN A 439 -48.83 -2.12 27.27
C ASN A 439 -48.10 -1.75 28.57
N ILE A 440 -48.22 -0.48 28.97
CA ILE A 440 -47.53 0.08 30.15
C ILE A 440 -47.75 -0.77 31.42
N PRO A 441 -48.97 -1.25 31.75
CA PRO A 441 -49.16 -2.17 32.88
C PRO A 441 -48.35 -3.47 32.81
N ALA A 442 -48.15 -4.03 31.61
CA ALA A 442 -47.35 -5.25 31.44
C ALA A 442 -45.83 -4.97 31.57
N ILE A 443 -45.37 -3.81 31.10
CA ILE A 443 -43.98 -3.36 31.26
C ILE A 443 -43.66 -3.07 32.72
N LYS A 444 -44.58 -2.45 33.47
CA LYS A 444 -44.43 -2.24 34.92
C LYS A 444 -44.34 -3.55 35.71
N ARG A 445 -45.13 -4.55 35.33
CA ARG A 445 -45.03 -5.90 35.95
C ARG A 445 -43.71 -6.58 35.60
N LEU A 446 -43.22 -6.38 34.38
CA LEU A 446 -41.90 -6.87 34.00
C LEU A 446 -40.84 -6.25 34.89
N PHE A 447 -40.81 -4.92 35.02
CA PHE A 447 -39.88 -4.20 35.90
C PHE A 447 -39.84 -4.78 37.32
N ALA A 448 -41.01 -4.94 37.94
CA ALA A 448 -41.14 -5.48 39.30
C ALA A 448 -40.72 -6.96 39.46
N GLU A 449 -40.60 -7.73 38.36
CA GLU A 449 -40.07 -9.10 38.40
C GLU A 449 -38.55 -9.12 38.26
N ILE A 450 -37.97 -8.12 37.59
CA ILE A 450 -36.51 -7.96 37.45
C ILE A 450 -35.91 -7.43 38.75
N ASP A 451 -36.56 -6.43 39.35
CA ASP A 451 -36.24 -5.85 40.65
C ASP A 451 -36.55 -6.86 41.77
N ARG A 452 -35.55 -7.65 42.16
CA ARG A 452 -35.74 -8.76 43.11
C ARG A 452 -35.58 -8.31 44.55
N ASP A 453 -34.79 -7.27 44.79
CA ASP A 453 -34.61 -6.71 46.13
C ASP A 453 -35.61 -5.59 46.47
N ASN A 454 -36.49 -5.23 45.53
CA ASN A 454 -37.54 -4.21 45.63
C ASN A 454 -36.98 -2.83 45.98
N ASP A 455 -35.78 -2.51 45.50
CA ASP A 455 -35.17 -1.20 45.71
C ASP A 455 -35.72 -0.13 44.72
N ASN A 456 -36.59 -0.53 43.78
CA ASN A 456 -37.15 0.24 42.67
C ASN A 456 -36.14 0.64 41.60
N TYR A 457 -35.01 -0.05 41.54
CA TYR A 457 -34.01 0.06 40.51
C TYR A 457 -33.69 -1.33 39.95
N ILE A 458 -33.13 -1.37 38.75
CA ILE A 458 -32.57 -2.60 38.18
C ILE A 458 -31.07 -2.42 38.11
N SER A 459 -30.36 -3.18 38.93
CA SER A 459 -28.90 -3.24 38.90
C SER A 459 -28.39 -4.11 37.75
N GLN A 460 -27.13 -3.90 37.32
CA GLN A 460 -26.45 -4.80 36.38
C GLN A 460 -26.51 -6.27 36.81
N SER A 461 -26.50 -6.53 38.12
CA SER A 461 -26.50 -7.88 38.68
C SER A 461 -27.85 -8.59 38.53
N GLU A 462 -28.95 -7.85 38.61
CA GLU A 462 -30.31 -8.36 38.40
C GLU A 462 -30.61 -8.55 36.93
N LEU A 463 -30.17 -7.58 36.12
CA LEU A 463 -30.24 -7.66 34.66
C LEU A 463 -29.43 -8.86 34.14
N ARG A 464 -28.24 -9.11 34.69
CA ARG A 464 -27.44 -10.30 34.38
C ARG A 464 -28.17 -11.59 34.72
N LYS A 465 -28.83 -11.66 35.87
CA LYS A 465 -29.61 -12.85 36.24
C LYS A 465 -30.79 -13.06 35.28
N LEU A 466 -31.46 -11.99 34.85
CA LEU A 466 -32.49 -12.07 33.82
C LEU A 466 -31.93 -12.61 32.49
N VAL A 467 -30.78 -12.10 32.05
CA VAL A 467 -30.11 -12.56 30.82
C VAL A 467 -29.69 -14.03 30.92
N VAL A 468 -29.33 -14.53 32.11
CA VAL A 468 -29.00 -15.94 32.34
C VAL A 468 -30.26 -16.82 32.43
N ASP A 469 -31.33 -16.33 33.07
CA ASP A 469 -32.61 -17.04 33.22
C ASP A 469 -33.36 -17.15 31.88
N ILE A 470 -33.25 -16.14 31.03
CA ILE A 470 -33.61 -16.21 29.61
C ILE A 470 -32.57 -17.08 28.93
N LYS A 471 -32.84 -18.39 28.83
CA LYS A 471 -32.00 -19.30 28.03
C LYS A 471 -32.07 -18.91 26.56
N PHE A 472 -31.23 -17.95 26.15
CA PHE A 472 -30.97 -17.57 24.75
C PHE A 472 -30.50 -18.81 24.01
N ARG A 473 -31.44 -19.53 23.40
CA ARG A 473 -31.23 -20.93 23.03
C ARG A 473 -30.23 -21.08 21.88
N ASN A 474 -29.82 -19.97 21.25
CA ASN A 474 -28.98 -19.93 20.05
C ASN A 474 -28.00 -18.74 19.96
N MET A 475 -27.54 -18.14 21.07
CA MET A 475 -26.63 -16.98 21.00
C MET A 475 -25.21 -17.31 21.53
N PRO A 476 -24.15 -17.15 20.71
CA PRO A 476 -22.77 -17.30 21.15
C PRO A 476 -22.21 -15.95 21.62
N VAL A 477 -22.94 -15.26 22.50
CA VAL A 477 -22.56 -13.94 23.02
C VAL A 477 -22.52 -14.03 24.54
N ASP A 478 -21.49 -13.42 25.13
CA ASP A 478 -21.30 -13.38 26.58
C ASP A 478 -22.47 -12.65 27.25
N ALA A 479 -22.94 -13.16 28.39
CA ALA A 479 -24.03 -12.54 29.14
C ALA A 479 -23.66 -11.11 29.57
N ASP A 480 -22.37 -10.87 29.82
CA ASP A 480 -21.86 -9.57 30.23
C ASP A 480 -21.92 -8.55 29.08
N GLU A 481 -21.67 -8.95 27.83
CA GLU A 481 -21.80 -8.09 26.64
C GLU A 481 -23.27 -7.71 26.36
N VAL A 482 -24.21 -8.59 26.71
CA VAL A 482 -25.65 -8.30 26.57
C VAL A 482 -26.12 -7.33 27.64
N VAL A 483 -25.66 -7.49 28.89
CA VAL A 483 -25.99 -6.60 30.01
C VAL A 483 -25.48 -5.19 29.73
N GLU A 484 -24.22 -5.04 29.31
CA GLU A 484 -23.61 -3.74 28.98
C GLU A 484 -24.44 -2.98 27.93
N LYS A 485 -24.87 -3.67 26.86
CA LYS A 485 -25.67 -3.04 25.80
C LYS A 485 -27.10 -2.70 26.20
N ILE A 486 -27.69 -3.43 27.15
CA ILE A 486 -29.01 -3.08 27.67
C ILE A 486 -28.91 -1.89 28.61
N MET A 487 -27.86 -1.81 29.43
CA MET A 487 -27.59 -0.64 30.26
C MET A 487 -27.40 0.61 29.39
N GLU A 488 -26.54 0.56 28.36
CA GLU A 488 -26.31 1.70 27.43
C GLU A 488 -27.57 2.26 26.74
N GLU A 489 -28.66 1.49 26.66
CA GLU A 489 -29.89 1.91 25.98
C GLU A 489 -31.03 2.27 26.94
N LEU A 490 -31.05 1.71 28.15
CA LEU A 490 -32.10 1.94 29.14
C LEU A 490 -31.68 2.95 30.22
N ASP A 491 -30.40 2.98 30.59
CA ASP A 491 -29.84 3.94 31.55
C ASP A 491 -29.61 5.29 30.84
N ILE A 492 -30.55 6.22 31.01
CA ILE A 492 -30.53 7.53 30.33
C ILE A 492 -29.62 8.52 31.08
N ASN A 493 -29.47 8.35 32.39
CA ASN A 493 -28.76 9.28 33.26
C ASN A 493 -27.31 8.84 33.55
N GLU A 494 -26.93 7.64 33.10
CA GLU A 494 -25.62 6.99 33.23
C GLU A 494 -25.20 6.75 34.70
N ASP A 495 -26.16 6.47 35.58
CA ASP A 495 -25.91 6.19 37.00
C ASP A 495 -25.68 4.70 37.32
N GLU A 496 -25.58 3.86 36.28
CA GLU A 496 -25.43 2.41 36.33
C GLU A 496 -26.62 1.67 36.97
N MET A 497 -27.78 2.32 37.12
CA MET A 497 -29.00 1.77 37.73
C MET A 497 -30.25 2.18 36.93
N ILE A 498 -31.04 1.22 36.43
CA ILE A 498 -32.22 1.57 35.62
C ILE A 498 -33.43 1.77 36.52
N ASN A 499 -33.99 2.98 36.59
CA ASN A 499 -35.23 3.22 37.33
C ASN A 499 -36.50 2.86 36.51
N GLU A 500 -37.67 2.86 37.15
CA GLU A 500 -38.93 2.47 36.50
C GLU A 500 -39.28 3.36 35.29
N GLU A 501 -38.99 4.66 35.36
CA GLU A 501 -39.32 5.61 34.28
C GLU A 501 -38.42 5.41 33.06
N GLU A 502 -37.12 5.24 33.29
CA GLU A 502 -36.11 4.88 32.30
C GLU A 502 -36.43 3.55 31.63
N PHE A 503 -36.79 2.53 32.42
CA PHE A 503 -37.16 1.23 31.92
C PHE A 503 -38.40 1.31 31.02
N ILE A 504 -39.46 2.01 31.45
CA ILE A 504 -40.68 2.17 30.65
C ILE A 504 -40.41 2.97 29.37
N ALA A 505 -39.65 4.06 29.46
CA ALA A 505 -39.33 4.91 28.33
C ALA A 505 -38.48 4.15 27.29
N GLY A 506 -37.42 3.48 27.74
CA GLY A 506 -36.52 2.69 26.92
C GLY A 506 -37.22 1.51 26.25
N PHE A 507 -37.98 0.70 26.99
CA PHE A 507 -38.75 -0.41 26.42
C PHE A 507 -39.87 0.06 25.47
N SER A 508 -40.55 1.16 25.80
CA SER A 508 -41.58 1.72 24.91
C SER A 508 -40.99 2.22 23.60
N LYS A 509 -39.78 2.79 23.62
CA LYS A 509 -39.02 3.18 22.43
C LYS A 509 -38.61 1.95 21.61
N TRP A 510 -38.12 0.91 22.27
CA TRP A 510 -37.68 -0.33 21.62
C TRP A 510 -38.85 -1.07 20.93
N LEU A 511 -40.03 -1.10 21.58
CA LEU A 511 -41.26 -1.66 21.03
C LEU A 511 -41.80 -0.87 19.83
N LYS A 512 -41.75 0.46 19.85
CA LYS A 512 -42.14 1.31 18.71
C LYS A 512 -41.21 1.13 17.51
N ALA A 513 -39.90 1.06 17.74
CA ALA A 513 -38.90 0.88 16.69
C ALA A 513 -39.05 -0.46 15.93
N THR A 514 -39.65 -1.48 16.57
CA THR A 514 -39.78 -2.83 16.00
C THR A 514 -41.11 -3.03 15.23
N ASN A 515 -42.15 -2.22 15.52
CA ASN A 515 -43.48 -2.35 14.90
C ASN A 515 -43.63 -1.60 13.56
N ASN A 516 -42.69 -0.70 13.22
CA ASN A 516 -42.75 0.10 12.01
C ASN A 516 -42.26 -0.67 10.77
N ASN A 517 -43.18 -1.39 10.13
CA ASN A 517 -43.11 -1.77 8.72
C ASN A 517 -44.05 -0.90 7.84
N ALA A 518 -44.32 0.36 8.20
CA ALA A 518 -44.95 1.40 7.34
C ALA A 518 -44.77 2.82 7.94
N PRO A 519 -44.93 3.92 7.16
CA PRO A 519 -43.96 4.99 6.94
C PRO A 519 -43.81 6.02 8.09
N HIS A 520 -42.59 6.55 8.17
CA HIS A 520 -42.01 7.40 9.22
C HIS A 520 -42.62 8.81 9.32
N SER A 521 -42.74 9.33 10.55
CA SER A 521 -42.86 10.76 10.84
C SER A 521 -41.49 11.33 11.24
N PRO A 522 -41.08 12.54 10.78
CA PRO A 522 -39.66 12.93 10.75
C PRO A 522 -39.09 13.52 12.05
N GLU A 523 -39.90 13.84 13.06
CA GLU A 523 -39.52 14.92 13.99
C GLU A 523 -38.88 14.54 15.33
N SER A 524 -38.41 13.30 15.56
CA SER A 524 -37.81 12.95 16.88
C SER A 524 -36.55 12.09 16.86
N GLU A 525 -36.13 11.61 15.68
CA GLU A 525 -34.92 10.82 15.53
C GLU A 525 -33.68 11.72 15.34
N ASP A 526 -33.82 12.83 14.63
CA ASP A 526 -32.70 13.71 14.24
C ASP A 526 -31.92 14.30 15.42
N GLU A 527 -32.59 14.75 16.49
CA GLU A 527 -31.90 15.32 17.66
C GLU A 527 -31.08 14.27 18.43
N ILE A 528 -31.57 13.03 18.51
CA ILE A 528 -30.89 11.93 19.21
C ILE A 528 -29.72 11.41 18.36
N TYR A 529 -29.92 11.27 17.05
CA TYR A 529 -28.85 10.88 16.13
C TYR A 529 -27.74 11.93 16.11
N GLN A 530 -28.07 13.22 16.03
CA GLN A 530 -27.09 14.30 15.95
C GLN A 530 -26.28 14.45 17.26
N LYS A 531 -26.89 14.12 18.42
CA LYS A 531 -26.23 14.14 19.74
C LYS A 531 -25.28 12.94 19.92
N LYS A 532 -25.72 11.70 19.63
CA LYS A 532 -24.85 10.48 19.68
C LYS A 532 -23.74 10.51 18.62
N TRP A 533 -23.98 11.12 17.46
CA TRP A 533 -22.96 11.31 16.42
C TRP A 533 -21.87 12.30 16.80
N LYS A 534 -22.19 13.40 17.52
CA LYS A 534 -21.17 14.36 17.99
C LYS A 534 -20.20 13.73 18.98
N GLU A 535 -20.69 12.82 19.79
CA GLU A 535 -19.91 12.09 20.80
C GLU A 535 -19.09 10.94 20.18
N THR A 536 -19.58 10.34 19.10
CA THR A 536 -18.78 9.36 18.34
C THR A 536 -17.77 10.05 17.40
N ASP A 537 -18.08 11.24 16.88
CA ASP A 537 -17.14 12.08 16.10
C ASP A 537 -15.95 12.51 16.97
N SER A 538 -16.13 12.78 18.27
CA SER A 538 -15.00 13.13 19.15
C SER A 538 -14.05 11.95 19.39
N LEU A 539 -14.58 10.72 19.47
CA LEU A 539 -13.79 9.49 19.62
C LEU A 539 -13.09 9.06 18.30
N VAL A 540 -13.63 9.45 17.13
CA VAL A 540 -13.03 9.17 15.81
C VAL A 540 -12.11 10.30 15.33
N GLU A 541 -12.34 11.56 15.74
CA GLU A 541 -11.44 12.70 15.52
C GLU A 541 -10.06 12.48 16.19
N GLU A 542 -9.96 11.62 17.21
CA GLU A 542 -8.70 11.27 17.85
C GLU A 542 -7.74 10.46 16.95
N ARG A 543 -8.22 9.90 15.84
CA ARG A 543 -7.38 9.20 14.85
C ARG A 543 -7.03 10.07 13.65
N SER A 544 -7.17 11.39 13.79
CA SER A 544 -6.85 12.35 12.76
C SER A 544 -5.39 12.82 12.84
N VAL A 545 -4.49 12.23 12.01
CA VAL A 545 -3.07 12.65 11.75
C VAL A 545 -2.59 13.69 12.73
N ASP A 546 -2.26 13.17 13.89
CA ASP A 546 -1.88 13.95 15.03
C ASP A 546 -0.59 14.69 14.62
N ARG A 547 -0.56 16.02 14.61
CA ARG A 547 0.74 16.74 14.61
C ARG A 547 1.48 16.53 15.94
N SER A 548 0.89 15.73 16.83
CA SER A 548 1.46 15.20 18.04
C SER A 548 2.78 14.47 17.79
N TYR A 549 3.63 14.56 18.80
CA TYR A 549 4.85 13.81 18.94
C TYR A 549 4.64 12.30 18.69
N TRP A 550 3.45 11.77 18.98
CA TRP A 550 3.13 10.35 18.76
C TRP A 550 3.08 9.94 17.28
N ALA A 551 2.57 10.79 16.38
CA ALA A 551 2.55 10.45 14.96
C ALA A 551 3.95 10.50 14.33
N TRP A 552 4.77 11.48 14.75
CA TRP A 552 6.18 11.57 14.36
C TRP A 552 6.98 10.38 14.85
N THR A 553 6.85 10.01 16.13
CA THR A 553 7.52 8.83 16.67
C THR A 553 7.08 7.56 15.97
N LYS A 554 5.81 7.40 15.64
CA LYS A 554 5.32 6.26 14.85
C LYS A 554 5.90 6.22 13.44
N ALA A 555 5.98 7.36 12.75
CA ALA A 555 6.55 7.44 11.41
C ALA A 555 8.06 7.13 11.41
N ILE A 556 8.81 7.69 12.38
CA ILE A 556 10.24 7.43 12.56
C ILE A 556 10.48 5.98 12.95
N MET A 557 9.69 5.40 13.86
CA MET A 557 9.82 3.99 14.26
C MET A 557 9.63 3.04 13.09
N LEU A 558 8.67 3.33 12.18
CA LEU A 558 8.49 2.54 10.96
C LEU A 558 9.69 2.65 10.01
N LEU A 559 10.23 3.86 9.83
CA LEU A 559 11.45 4.08 9.03
C LEU A 559 12.65 3.35 9.60
N VAL A 560 12.91 3.50 10.90
CA VAL A 560 14.04 2.87 11.60
C VAL A 560 13.92 1.35 11.56
N MET A 561 12.72 0.82 11.81
CA MET A 561 12.46 -0.63 11.72
C MET A 561 12.72 -1.14 10.30
N GLY A 562 12.21 -0.45 9.27
CA GLY A 562 12.44 -0.82 7.88
C GLY A 562 13.92 -0.79 7.49
N VAL A 563 14.64 0.29 7.82
CA VAL A 563 16.08 0.42 7.56
C VAL A 563 16.89 -0.63 8.32
N ALA A 564 16.52 -0.96 9.57
CA ALA A 564 17.16 -2.02 10.34
C ALA A 564 16.96 -3.39 9.69
N ILE A 565 15.74 -3.72 9.24
CA ILE A 565 15.46 -4.96 8.51
C ILE A 565 16.32 -5.02 7.23
N LEU A 566 16.35 -3.95 6.45
CA LEU A 566 17.13 -3.88 5.21
C LEU A 566 18.63 -4.05 5.47
N GLY A 567 19.18 -3.38 6.49
CA GLY A 567 20.59 -3.47 6.84
C GLY A 567 21.00 -4.85 7.37
N VAL A 568 20.16 -5.47 8.22
CA VAL A 568 20.42 -6.81 8.78
C VAL A 568 20.28 -7.91 7.72
N LEU A 569 19.35 -7.78 6.78
CA LEU A 569 19.09 -8.80 5.76
C LEU A 569 19.90 -8.62 4.47
N ALA A 570 20.54 -7.47 4.26
CA ALA A 570 21.39 -7.22 3.10
C ALA A 570 22.56 -8.20 3.02
N GLU A 571 23.27 -8.41 4.13
CA GLU A 571 24.46 -9.27 4.15
C GLU A 571 24.11 -10.77 3.93
N PRO A 572 23.10 -11.36 4.61
CA PRO A 572 22.64 -12.72 4.35
C PRO A 572 22.12 -12.95 2.93
N LEU A 573 21.46 -11.95 2.34
CA LEU A 573 21.02 -12.02 0.95
C LEU A 573 22.24 -12.16 0.02
N ILE A 574 23.22 -11.27 0.14
CA ILE A 574 24.39 -11.24 -0.73
C ILE A 574 25.22 -12.52 -0.55
N TYR A 575 25.40 -12.96 0.68
CA TYR A 575 26.07 -14.23 0.97
C TYR A 575 25.36 -15.41 0.29
N SER A 576 24.02 -15.44 0.30
CA SER A 576 23.25 -16.48 -0.39
C SER A 576 23.38 -16.39 -1.91
N VAL A 577 23.39 -15.17 -2.46
CA VAL A 577 23.63 -14.92 -3.89
C VAL A 577 25.01 -15.42 -4.32
N GLN A 578 26.05 -15.18 -3.51
CA GLN A 578 27.40 -15.65 -3.80
C GLN A 578 27.54 -17.17 -3.74
N ASN A 579 26.99 -17.83 -2.72
CA ASN A 579 27.05 -19.29 -2.64
C ASN A 579 26.24 -19.96 -3.75
N PHE A 580 25.11 -19.36 -4.14
CA PHE A 580 24.37 -19.79 -5.32
C PHE A 580 25.17 -19.57 -6.61
N SER A 581 25.83 -18.42 -6.75
CA SER A 581 26.74 -18.09 -7.85
C SER A 581 27.84 -19.13 -8.02
N GLN A 582 28.52 -19.49 -6.94
CA GLN A 582 29.58 -20.50 -6.95
C GLN A 582 29.02 -21.89 -7.31
N SER A 583 27.85 -22.24 -6.80
CA SER A 583 27.19 -23.52 -7.10
C SER A 583 26.70 -23.62 -8.56
N ALA A 584 26.20 -22.52 -9.12
CA ALA A 584 25.67 -22.45 -10.48
C ALA A 584 26.74 -22.18 -11.54
N ASN A 585 27.96 -21.84 -11.13
CA ASN A 585 29.05 -21.36 -12.00
C ASN A 585 28.62 -20.17 -12.88
N ILE A 586 27.88 -19.24 -12.28
CA ILE A 586 27.41 -17.99 -12.89
C ILE A 586 27.92 -16.84 -12.02
N PRO A 587 28.52 -15.76 -12.57
CA PRO A 587 28.99 -14.64 -11.75
C PRO A 587 27.86 -14.00 -10.91
N SER A 588 28.16 -13.62 -9.68
CA SER A 588 27.15 -13.11 -8.72
C SER A 588 26.45 -11.84 -9.20
N PHE A 589 27.11 -11.04 -10.04
CA PHE A 589 26.53 -9.89 -10.72
C PHE A 589 25.25 -10.26 -11.48
N PHE A 590 25.26 -11.30 -12.31
CA PHE A 590 24.10 -11.68 -13.13
C PHE A 590 22.91 -12.15 -12.30
N ILE A 591 23.18 -12.88 -11.21
CA ILE A 591 22.14 -13.34 -10.29
C ILE A 591 21.51 -12.13 -9.58
N SER A 592 22.36 -11.23 -9.07
CA SER A 592 21.91 -10.01 -8.40
C SER A 592 21.12 -9.10 -9.34
N PHE A 593 21.60 -8.92 -10.58
CA PHE A 593 20.96 -8.10 -11.61
C PHE A 593 19.53 -8.54 -11.95
N ILE A 594 19.23 -9.84 -11.85
CA ILE A 594 17.93 -10.40 -12.22
C ILE A 594 17.02 -10.52 -10.99
N LEU A 595 17.48 -11.16 -9.92
CA LEU A 595 16.62 -11.55 -8.81
C LEU A 595 16.36 -10.38 -7.84
N VAL A 596 17.40 -9.65 -7.47
CA VAL A 596 17.31 -8.67 -6.38
C VAL A 596 16.43 -7.46 -6.74
N PRO A 597 16.55 -6.85 -7.96
CA PRO A 597 15.65 -5.79 -8.41
C PRO A 597 14.18 -6.18 -8.43
N LEU A 598 13.88 -7.47 -8.67
CA LEU A 598 12.50 -7.94 -8.74
C LEU A 598 11.79 -7.74 -7.41
N ALA A 599 12.49 -7.92 -6.29
CA ALA A 599 11.95 -7.72 -4.95
C ALA A 599 12.03 -6.26 -4.50
N THR A 600 13.18 -5.59 -4.68
CA THR A 600 13.38 -4.20 -4.21
C THR A 600 12.58 -3.17 -4.99
N ASN A 601 12.15 -3.49 -6.22
CA ASN A 601 11.27 -2.64 -7.03
C ASN A 601 9.86 -3.21 -7.21
N ALA A 602 9.51 -4.36 -6.58
CA ALA A 602 8.22 -5.01 -6.74
C ALA A 602 7.06 -4.04 -6.43
N ARG A 603 7.15 -3.34 -5.29
CA ARG A 603 6.10 -2.44 -4.81
C ARG A 603 5.91 -1.26 -5.75
N GLY A 604 7.01 -0.63 -6.17
CA GLY A 604 7.01 0.45 -7.15
C GLY A 604 6.44 0.01 -8.49
N ALA A 605 6.85 -1.16 -8.98
CA ALA A 605 6.37 -1.76 -10.23
C ALA A 605 4.86 -2.04 -10.19
N ILE A 606 4.35 -2.66 -9.12
CA ILE A 606 2.91 -2.95 -8.96
C ILE A 606 2.10 -1.65 -8.94
N SER A 607 2.59 -0.62 -8.23
CA SER A 607 1.95 0.70 -8.18
C SER A 607 1.88 1.35 -9.57
N ALA A 608 2.99 1.34 -10.30
CA ALA A 608 3.08 1.90 -11.66
C ALA A 608 2.18 1.17 -12.66
N ILE A 609 2.16 -0.17 -12.64
CA ILE A 609 1.31 -0.98 -13.51
C ILE A 609 -0.18 -0.73 -13.19
N THR A 610 -0.53 -0.67 -11.91
CA THR A 610 -1.91 -0.38 -11.48
C THR A 610 -2.34 1.03 -11.91
N ALA A 611 -1.48 2.03 -11.76
CA ALA A 611 -1.75 3.40 -12.21
C ALA A 611 -1.91 3.49 -13.75
N SER A 612 -1.09 2.75 -14.50
CA SER A 612 -1.16 2.64 -15.96
C SER A 612 -2.44 1.94 -16.43
N SER A 613 -2.97 0.98 -15.65
CA SER A 613 -4.19 0.24 -15.99
C SER A 613 -5.46 1.10 -16.04
N ARG A 614 -5.41 2.32 -15.48
CA ARG A 614 -6.49 3.30 -15.54
C ARG A 614 -6.66 3.93 -16.93
N LYS A 615 -5.65 3.79 -17.81
CA LYS A 615 -5.67 4.25 -19.22
C LYS A 615 -5.99 5.73 -19.43
N THR A 616 -5.81 6.59 -18.42
CA THR A 616 -5.95 8.04 -18.59
C THR A 616 -4.59 8.64 -18.99
N PRO A 617 -4.58 9.65 -19.88
CA PRO A 617 -3.32 10.27 -20.33
C PRO A 617 -2.56 10.91 -19.17
N ARG A 618 -3.28 11.51 -18.21
CA ARG A 618 -2.69 12.14 -17.02
C ARG A 618 -1.99 11.14 -16.10
N THR A 619 -2.61 10.00 -15.79
CA THR A 619 -1.99 8.98 -14.92
C THR A 619 -0.85 8.26 -15.62
N THR A 620 -0.96 8.07 -16.94
CA THR A 620 0.07 7.46 -17.77
C THR A 620 1.33 8.30 -17.79
N SER A 621 1.23 9.59 -18.16
CA SER A 621 2.34 10.55 -18.11
C SER A 621 3.02 10.60 -16.74
N LEU A 622 2.22 10.65 -15.67
CA LEU A 622 2.72 10.63 -14.29
C LEU A 622 3.52 9.39 -13.95
N THR A 623 3.03 8.22 -14.39
CA THR A 623 3.72 6.95 -14.15
C THR A 623 5.07 6.93 -14.85
N PHE A 624 5.16 7.45 -16.08
CA PHE A 624 6.44 7.55 -16.80
C PHE A 624 7.39 8.56 -16.17
N SER A 625 6.91 9.73 -15.74
CA SER A 625 7.72 10.68 -14.96
C SER A 625 8.25 10.06 -13.65
N GLU A 626 7.46 9.24 -12.97
CA GLU A 626 7.89 8.51 -11.78
C GLU A 626 8.98 7.49 -12.09
N ILE A 627 8.84 6.72 -13.18
CA ILE A 627 9.87 5.77 -13.64
C ILE A 627 11.19 6.51 -13.95
N TYR A 628 11.15 7.59 -14.71
CA TYR A 628 12.35 8.36 -15.06
C TYR A 628 12.99 9.04 -13.84
N GLY A 629 12.18 9.57 -12.93
CA GLY A 629 12.67 10.11 -11.65
C GLY A 629 13.31 9.03 -10.78
N GLY A 630 12.76 7.81 -10.78
CA GLY A 630 13.35 6.69 -10.06
C GLY A 630 14.67 6.22 -10.65
N VAL A 631 14.77 6.15 -11.98
CA VAL A 631 16.04 5.87 -12.67
C VAL A 631 17.10 6.92 -12.36
N PHE A 632 16.72 8.21 -12.37
CA PHE A 632 17.64 9.29 -11.98
C PHE A 632 18.16 9.09 -10.55
N MET A 633 17.27 8.81 -9.60
CA MET A 633 17.64 8.61 -8.20
C MET A 633 18.52 7.37 -8.02
N ASN A 634 18.18 6.24 -8.62
CA ASN A 634 19.02 5.04 -8.57
C ASN A 634 20.41 5.34 -9.11
N ASN A 635 20.50 5.92 -10.31
CA ASN A 635 21.78 6.23 -10.93
C ASN A 635 22.62 7.19 -10.09
N VAL A 636 22.07 8.32 -9.63
CA VAL A 636 22.87 9.35 -8.93
C VAL A 636 23.12 8.97 -7.46
N LEU A 637 22.08 8.59 -6.71
CA LEU A 637 22.20 8.26 -5.29
C LEU A 637 23.00 6.96 -5.10
N GLY A 638 22.67 5.91 -5.86
CA GLY A 638 23.37 4.63 -5.77
C GLY A 638 24.83 4.76 -6.19
N PHE A 639 25.14 5.57 -7.21
CA PHE A 639 26.53 5.82 -7.61
C PHE A 639 27.29 6.69 -6.61
N CYS A 640 26.65 7.69 -5.99
CA CYS A 640 27.22 8.41 -4.85
C CYS A 640 27.62 7.47 -3.72
N VAL A 641 26.74 6.53 -3.35
CA VAL A 641 27.01 5.54 -2.30
C VAL A 641 28.14 4.60 -2.72
N LEU A 642 28.11 4.08 -3.95
CA LEU A 642 29.16 3.21 -4.50
C LEU A 642 30.54 3.87 -4.47
N LEU A 643 30.67 5.07 -5.05
CA LEU A 643 31.93 5.79 -5.10
C LEU A 643 32.42 6.20 -3.71
N SER A 644 31.52 6.59 -2.82
CA SER A 644 31.87 6.87 -1.42
C SER A 644 32.43 5.63 -0.74
N LEU A 645 31.80 4.48 -0.94
CA LEU A 645 32.23 3.20 -0.36
C LEU A 645 33.63 2.82 -0.90
N ILE A 646 33.82 2.86 -2.21
CA ILE A 646 35.10 2.55 -2.86
C ILE A 646 36.21 3.48 -2.32
N TYR A 647 35.93 4.78 -2.19
CA TYR A 647 36.87 5.76 -1.67
C TYR A 647 37.24 5.51 -0.20
N PHE A 648 36.25 5.35 0.68
CA PHE A 648 36.50 5.19 2.12
C PHE A 648 37.12 3.84 2.49
N ARG A 649 36.77 2.78 1.76
CA ARG A 649 37.33 1.43 1.98
C ARG A 649 38.64 1.18 1.24
N GLY A 650 38.96 2.02 0.26
CA GLY A 650 40.13 1.86 -0.61
C GLY A 650 40.02 0.60 -1.47
N LEU A 651 38.86 0.39 -2.08
CA LEU A 651 38.60 -0.71 -3.02
C LEU A 651 39.12 -0.37 -4.43
N SER A 652 39.39 -1.39 -5.25
CA SER A 652 39.71 -1.20 -6.67
C SER A 652 38.43 -0.95 -7.48
N TRP A 653 38.56 -0.15 -8.53
CA TRP A 653 37.49 0.08 -9.50
C TRP A 653 37.63 -0.96 -10.61
N ASP A 654 36.71 -1.94 -10.62
CA ASP A 654 36.68 -3.04 -11.59
C ASP A 654 35.28 -3.19 -12.23
N PHE A 655 34.49 -2.10 -12.26
CA PHE A 655 33.05 -2.12 -12.58
C PHE A 655 32.72 -1.37 -13.89
N SER A 656 33.70 -1.24 -14.78
CA SER A 656 33.58 -0.37 -15.96
C SER A 656 32.60 -0.94 -16.98
N ALA A 657 32.57 -2.25 -17.22
CA ALA A 657 31.63 -2.87 -18.14
C ALA A 657 30.16 -2.67 -17.70
N GLU A 658 29.87 -2.90 -16.42
CA GLU A 658 28.54 -2.79 -15.83
C GLU A 658 28.00 -1.36 -15.95
N VAL A 659 28.82 -0.37 -15.59
CA VAL A 659 28.44 1.05 -15.68
C VAL A 659 28.27 1.48 -17.13
N LEU A 660 29.08 0.96 -18.05
CA LEU A 660 28.97 1.25 -19.48
C LEU A 660 27.64 0.73 -20.05
N VAL A 661 27.19 -0.45 -19.64
CA VAL A 661 25.90 -0.99 -20.10
C VAL A 661 24.73 -0.16 -19.57
N VAL A 662 24.76 0.24 -18.29
CA VAL A 662 23.74 1.16 -17.73
C VAL A 662 23.72 2.48 -18.52
N LEU A 663 24.88 3.04 -18.80
CA LEU A 663 25.04 4.25 -19.61
C LEU A 663 24.39 4.11 -20.99
N ILE A 664 24.67 3.01 -21.70
CA ILE A 664 24.11 2.76 -23.04
C ILE A 664 22.58 2.67 -22.98
N VAL A 665 22.02 1.88 -22.06
CA VAL A 665 20.57 1.72 -21.92
C VAL A 665 19.89 3.05 -21.56
N CYS A 666 20.46 3.80 -20.60
CA CYS A 666 19.94 5.11 -20.20
C CYS A 666 19.97 6.13 -21.35
N VAL A 667 21.02 6.15 -22.17
CA VAL A 667 21.10 7.06 -23.33
C VAL A 667 20.10 6.65 -24.40
N ILE A 668 20.00 5.36 -24.75
CA ILE A 668 19.06 4.88 -25.78
C ILE A 668 17.62 5.20 -25.36
N MET A 669 17.21 4.79 -24.17
CA MET A 669 15.85 4.98 -23.68
C MET A 669 15.57 6.46 -23.40
N GLY A 670 16.52 7.19 -22.82
CA GLY A 670 16.36 8.60 -22.50
C GLY A 670 16.25 9.49 -23.74
N VAL A 671 17.06 9.25 -24.77
CA VAL A 671 16.96 9.98 -26.04
C VAL A 671 15.65 9.63 -26.74
N ALA A 672 15.30 8.34 -26.86
CA ALA A 672 14.05 7.91 -27.51
C ALA A 672 12.81 8.53 -26.86
N THR A 673 12.78 8.57 -25.53
CA THR A 673 11.64 9.09 -24.75
C THR A 673 11.62 10.62 -24.65
N SER A 674 12.77 11.28 -24.78
CA SER A 674 12.84 12.77 -24.78
C SER A 674 12.41 13.42 -26.10
N LEU A 675 12.52 12.68 -27.21
CA LEU A 675 12.24 13.17 -28.56
C LEU A 675 10.81 12.84 -29.03
N SER A 676 10.16 11.86 -28.40
CA SER A 676 8.85 11.36 -28.82
C SER A 676 7.81 11.57 -27.73
N SER A 677 6.67 12.17 -28.08
CA SER A 677 5.52 12.32 -27.18
C SER A 677 4.45 11.23 -27.38
N ALA A 678 4.65 10.36 -28.37
CA ALA A 678 3.75 9.24 -28.66
C ALA A 678 4.55 7.94 -28.78
N PHE A 679 4.17 6.92 -28.02
CA PHE A 679 4.82 5.62 -28.02
C PHE A 679 3.85 4.55 -28.53
N PRO A 680 4.03 4.04 -29.75
CA PRO A 680 3.27 2.89 -30.23
C PRO A 680 3.70 1.63 -29.48
N VAL A 681 2.81 0.63 -29.37
CA VAL A 681 3.05 -0.58 -28.57
C VAL A 681 4.31 -1.35 -29.00
N TRP A 682 4.75 -1.29 -30.27
CA TRP A 682 6.01 -1.93 -30.69
C TRP A 682 7.25 -1.44 -29.94
N THR A 683 7.24 -0.22 -29.40
CA THR A 683 8.35 0.29 -28.58
C THR A 683 8.57 -0.55 -27.32
N SER A 684 7.52 -1.16 -26.75
CA SER A 684 7.63 -2.07 -25.61
C SER A 684 8.45 -3.33 -25.94
N LEU A 685 8.38 -3.82 -27.18
CA LEU A 685 9.15 -4.98 -27.62
C LEU A 685 10.65 -4.66 -27.69
N VAL A 686 11.01 -3.45 -28.15
CA VAL A 686 12.39 -2.97 -28.12
C VAL A 686 12.89 -2.82 -26.68
N ALA A 687 12.06 -2.25 -25.80
CA ALA A 687 12.38 -2.13 -24.38
C ALA A 687 12.64 -3.51 -23.75
N PHE A 688 11.78 -4.50 -23.99
CA PHE A 688 11.99 -5.86 -23.47
C PHE A 688 13.24 -6.55 -24.04
N LEU A 689 13.59 -6.31 -25.30
CA LEU A 689 14.81 -6.86 -25.90
C LEU A 689 16.10 -6.25 -25.33
N LEU A 690 16.05 -4.99 -24.90
CA LEU A 690 17.21 -4.32 -24.28
C LEU A 690 17.63 -4.98 -22.96
N TYR A 691 16.71 -5.60 -22.21
CA TYR A 691 17.04 -6.27 -20.94
C TYR A 691 18.02 -7.46 -21.11
N PRO A 692 17.70 -8.53 -21.87
CA PRO A 692 18.65 -9.62 -22.08
C PRO A 692 19.88 -9.17 -22.91
N LEU A 693 19.73 -8.19 -23.81
CA LEU A 693 20.85 -7.64 -24.57
C LEU A 693 21.87 -6.95 -23.65
N SER A 694 21.41 -6.29 -22.59
CA SER A 694 22.29 -5.66 -21.60
C SER A 694 23.17 -6.70 -20.88
N LEU A 695 22.61 -7.85 -20.50
CA LEU A 695 23.37 -8.94 -19.87
C LEU A 695 24.39 -9.56 -20.83
N ILE A 696 23.99 -9.80 -22.08
CA ILE A 696 24.90 -10.30 -23.12
C ILE A 696 26.04 -9.30 -23.35
N LEU A 697 25.74 -8.00 -23.34
CA LEU A 697 26.73 -6.95 -23.54
C LEU A 697 27.75 -6.91 -22.40
N VAL A 698 27.32 -7.02 -21.14
CA VAL A 698 28.26 -7.15 -19.99
C VAL A 698 29.15 -8.37 -20.17
N TYR A 699 28.56 -9.54 -20.46
CA TYR A 699 29.32 -10.78 -20.67
C TYR A 699 30.39 -10.63 -21.78
N ILE A 700 30.05 -10.00 -22.91
CA ILE A 700 31.00 -9.75 -24.01
C ILE A 700 32.10 -8.77 -23.59
N LEU A 701 31.75 -7.70 -22.88
CA LEU A 701 32.73 -6.69 -22.46
C LEU A 701 33.74 -7.24 -21.45
N ASP A 702 33.30 -8.08 -20.52
CA ASP A 702 34.17 -8.71 -19.53
C ASP A 702 35.03 -9.82 -20.14
N ASP A 703 34.42 -10.79 -20.82
CA ASP A 703 35.09 -12.01 -21.26
C ASP A 703 35.95 -11.79 -22.51
N TYR A 704 35.52 -10.90 -23.42
CA TYR A 704 36.22 -10.68 -24.70
C TYR A 704 37.08 -9.41 -24.70
N PHE A 705 36.63 -8.33 -24.08
CA PHE A 705 37.34 -7.04 -24.09
C PHE A 705 38.11 -6.72 -22.81
N GLN A 706 37.91 -7.49 -21.73
CA GLN A 706 38.51 -7.24 -20.40
C GLN A 706 38.34 -5.78 -19.97
N TRP A 707 37.13 -5.25 -20.15
CA TRP A 707 36.81 -3.84 -19.91
C TRP A 707 36.61 -3.57 -18.40
N SER A 708 37.72 -3.59 -17.63
CA SER A 708 37.74 -3.36 -16.18
C SER A 708 38.20 -1.95 -15.80
#